data_AF-A0A7K9R094-F1
#
_entry.id   AF-A0A7K9R094-F1
#
_cell.length_a   1.000
_cell.length_b   1.000
_cell.length_c   1.000
_cell.angle_alpha   90.00
_cell.angle_beta   90.00
_cell.angle_gamma   90.00
#
_symmetry.space_group_name_H-M   'P 1'
#
loop_
_entity.id
_entity.type
_entity.pdbx_description
1 polymer ?
#
loop_
_entity_poly.entity_id
_entity_poly.type
_entity_poly.pdbx_seq_one_letter_code
_entity_poly.pdbx_strand_id
1 'polypeptide(L)'
;EVGAWTYHYSDQGDYTWEQARNFCQTFFTDLVEIQNQQEIEYLNKSLPYHERYYWIGIRKLGGIWTWVGTQKALTKEAENWAVGEPNNRRSNQDCVEIYIQRPQQSGKWNDEPCNRKKKALCYQASCQPFPCSQRGECVETIESYRCECYPGFHGPECTDVVQCAKLEPKRVSMNCSHPYGDFGYNSTCEFRCHEGFEWQGAGVLQCLPSQEWSANIPTCTAVTCPVLRAPDQGELNCSHLHGDFTFGSMCAFSCQTGFVLIGPKSRECTATGTWTGDAPRCEAIACPVLSAPDQGEMHCSHLYGNFTFGSTCAFSCQTGFVLVGLQSCECTALGSWTGDTPHCEAIACPLLRAPDQGELNCSHLHGNFTFGSTCAFSCQKGFALMGPESRECTATGTWTGDTPHCEAIACPVLSAPDQGEMHCSHLHGDFTFGSTCAFSCQKGFALMGPESRECTATGTWTGDTPHCEAISCPVLSAPDQGEMHCSHLHGDFTFGSTCAFSCQTGFALVGLQSCECTALGTWTGDTPHCEAVTCPMLRAPDQGELNCSHLHGDFTFGSTCAFSCQTGFVLMGPKSRECTATGTWTGDAPHCEGRDAATAQSIKCSALTTPKMGQAACFHLHQDFTFGSTCTFSCQAGFVLMGPESRECTALGTWTGDPTHCKAISCPVLPAPSRGQLSCSHVHGNFTYNSTCTFSCEEGFVRMGAEMLRCEATGNWTRDPPVCAG
;
A
#
# COMPACT_ATOMS: atom_id res chain seq x y z
N GLU A 1 42.60 -80.56 123.92
CA GLU A 1 41.99 -79.95 125.11
C GLU A 1 42.70 -78.64 125.37
N VAL A 2 42.02 -77.52 125.09
CA VAL A 2 42.54 -76.19 125.39
C VAL A 2 42.19 -75.94 126.85
N GLY A 3 43.20 -75.80 127.70
CA GLY A 3 43.01 -75.67 129.14
C GLY A 3 42.28 -74.39 129.46
N ALA A 4 41.11 -74.52 130.10
CA ALA A 4 40.32 -73.47 130.72
C ALA A 4 41.08 -72.65 131.77
N TRP A 5 40.55 -71.48 132.13
CA TRP A 5 40.91 -70.80 133.38
C TRP A 5 40.65 -71.74 134.55
N THR A 6 41.72 -72.24 135.17
CA THR A 6 41.63 -73.23 136.26
C THR A 6 42.18 -72.63 137.53
N TYR A 7 41.51 -72.94 138.65
CA TYR A 7 41.91 -72.49 139.98
C TYR A 7 42.59 -73.61 140.74
N HIS A 8 43.69 -73.26 141.40
CA HIS A 8 44.54 -74.21 142.11
C HIS A 8 44.87 -73.65 143.49
N TYR A 9 45.11 -74.50 144.48
CA TYR A 9 45.52 -74.05 145.79
C TYR A 9 46.70 -74.84 146.33
N SER A 10 47.40 -74.27 147.31
CA SER A 10 48.58 -74.93 147.88
C SER A 10 48.23 -76.16 148.73
N ASP A 11 48.64 -77.35 148.32
CA ASP A 11 48.35 -78.58 149.08
C ASP A 11 49.22 -78.71 150.34
N GLN A 12 50.50 -78.34 150.29
CA GLN A 12 51.47 -78.55 151.37
C GLN A 12 51.74 -77.29 152.20
N GLY A 13 51.03 -77.16 153.32
CA GLY A 13 51.25 -76.10 154.31
C GLY A 13 50.58 -74.76 153.99
N ASP A 14 50.87 -73.77 154.85
CA ASP A 14 50.36 -72.40 154.78
C ASP A 14 51.51 -71.40 154.59
N TYR A 15 51.29 -70.40 153.75
CA TYR A 15 52.28 -69.43 153.29
C TYR A 15 51.95 -68.00 153.71
N THR A 16 52.97 -67.16 153.90
CA THR A 16 52.77 -65.71 153.91
C THR A 16 52.29 -65.24 152.53
N TRP A 17 51.68 -64.06 152.42
CA TRP A 17 51.12 -63.60 151.14
C TRP A 17 52.18 -63.57 150.03
N GLU A 18 53.40 -63.11 150.33
CA GLU A 18 54.52 -63.11 149.36
C GLU A 18 54.94 -64.52 148.95
N GLN A 19 54.97 -65.46 149.91
CA GLN A 19 55.26 -66.86 149.62
C GLN A 19 54.15 -67.50 148.78
N ALA A 20 52.89 -67.17 149.05
CA ALA A 20 51.73 -67.63 148.30
C ALA A 20 51.75 -67.12 146.86
N ARG A 21 52.10 -65.84 146.66
CA ARG A 21 52.26 -65.28 145.32
C ARG A 21 53.36 -65.94 144.53
N ASN A 22 54.53 -66.10 145.13
CA ASN A 22 55.66 -66.74 144.47
C ASN A 22 55.33 -68.20 144.09
N PHE A 23 54.61 -68.92 144.95
CA PHE A 23 54.09 -70.24 144.62
C PHE A 23 53.18 -70.20 143.38
N CYS A 24 52.19 -69.29 143.36
CA CYS A 24 51.28 -69.19 142.23
C CYS A 24 51.95 -68.80 140.92
N GLN A 25 52.93 -67.90 140.93
CA GLN A 25 53.67 -67.50 139.73
C GLN A 25 54.65 -68.58 139.24
N THR A 26 55.11 -69.45 140.14
CA THR A 26 56.05 -70.53 139.78
C THR A 26 55.33 -71.68 139.07
N PHE A 27 54.12 -72.03 139.53
CA PHE A 27 53.39 -73.21 139.05
C PHE A 27 52.18 -72.89 138.18
N PHE A 28 51.67 -71.66 138.23
CA PHE A 28 50.46 -71.19 137.54
C PHE A 28 50.69 -69.77 136.98
N THR A 29 49.62 -69.02 136.68
CA THR A 29 49.74 -67.63 136.19
C THR A 29 50.05 -66.65 137.32
N ASP A 30 49.18 -66.50 138.33
CA ASP A 30 49.44 -65.68 139.54
C ASP A 30 48.40 -66.04 140.63
N LEU A 31 48.41 -65.33 141.78
CA LEU A 31 47.31 -65.39 142.76
C LEU A 31 45.99 -65.02 142.09
N VAL A 32 44.90 -65.66 142.53
CA VAL A 32 43.58 -65.53 141.92
C VAL A 32 43.14 -64.07 141.81
N GLU A 33 42.65 -63.72 140.62
CA GLU A 33 42.03 -62.44 140.31
C GLU A 33 40.57 -62.66 140.01
N ILE A 34 39.72 -62.23 140.94
CA ILE A 34 38.30 -62.48 140.87
C ILE A 34 37.64 -61.37 140.05
N GLN A 35 37.05 -61.74 138.92
CA GLN A 35 36.47 -60.81 137.95
C GLN A 35 35.01 -60.46 138.24
N ASN A 36 34.24 -61.39 138.80
CA ASN A 36 32.80 -61.20 139.00
C ASN A 36 32.25 -62.03 140.18
N GLN A 37 30.99 -61.77 140.55
CA GLN A 37 30.32 -62.43 141.67
C GLN A 37 30.11 -63.94 141.45
N GLN A 38 29.90 -64.38 140.20
CA GLN A 38 29.72 -65.81 139.88
C GLN A 38 31.00 -66.60 140.15
N GLU A 39 32.16 -65.98 139.90
CA GLU A 39 33.46 -66.56 140.21
C GLU A 39 33.68 -66.71 141.72
N ILE A 40 33.22 -65.75 142.54
CA ILE A 40 33.26 -65.87 144.00
C ILE A 40 32.42 -67.06 144.47
N GLU A 41 31.20 -67.19 143.94
CA GLU A 41 30.31 -68.30 144.26
C GLU A 41 30.92 -69.64 143.86
N TYR A 42 31.54 -69.69 142.68
CA TYR A 42 32.27 -70.86 142.20
C TYR A 42 33.44 -71.22 143.12
N LEU A 43 34.34 -70.27 143.40
CA LEU A 43 35.48 -70.50 144.30
C LEU A 43 35.03 -70.97 145.68
N ASN A 44 33.98 -70.35 146.24
CA ASN A 44 33.46 -70.71 147.55
C ASN A 44 32.81 -72.10 147.58
N LYS A 45 32.21 -72.55 146.47
CA LYS A 45 31.63 -73.90 146.33
C LYS A 45 32.70 -74.96 146.07
N SER A 46 33.71 -74.63 145.27
CA SER A 46 34.68 -75.58 144.72
C SER A 46 35.89 -75.80 145.62
N LEU A 47 36.27 -74.83 146.44
CA LEU A 47 37.41 -74.94 147.35
C LEU A 47 37.00 -75.52 148.72
N PRO A 48 37.83 -76.37 149.34
CA PRO A 48 37.53 -76.93 150.66
C PRO A 48 37.63 -75.89 151.77
N TYR A 49 36.90 -76.09 152.88
CA TYR A 49 37.04 -75.27 154.09
C TYR A 49 38.46 -75.39 154.68
N HIS A 50 39.05 -74.26 155.07
CA HIS A 50 40.34 -74.21 155.75
C HIS A 50 40.31 -73.23 156.93
N GLU A 51 40.78 -73.66 158.11
CA GLU A 51 40.71 -72.87 159.35
C GLU A 51 41.40 -71.50 159.27
N ARG A 52 42.41 -71.35 158.41
CA ARG A 52 43.18 -70.10 158.23
C ARG A 52 42.88 -69.35 156.93
N TYR A 53 41.89 -69.80 156.17
CA TYR A 53 41.46 -69.22 154.90
C TYR A 53 42.53 -69.21 153.80
N TYR A 54 42.26 -68.50 152.70
CA TYR A 54 43.07 -68.47 151.47
C TYR A 54 43.47 -67.04 151.14
N TRP A 55 44.69 -66.87 150.63
CA TRP A 55 45.17 -65.61 150.05
C TRP A 55 44.62 -65.41 148.63
N ILE A 56 44.14 -64.21 148.34
CA ILE A 56 43.79 -63.77 146.98
C ILE A 56 44.75 -62.69 146.48
N GLY A 57 44.74 -62.45 145.17
CA GLY A 57 45.67 -61.55 144.48
C GLY A 57 45.45 -60.05 144.73
N ILE A 58 44.75 -59.66 145.80
CA ILE A 58 44.57 -58.25 146.14
C ILE A 58 45.60 -57.83 147.18
N ARG A 59 46.27 -56.70 146.91
CA ARG A 59 47.16 -56.03 147.86
C ARG A 59 46.92 -54.53 147.86
N LYS A 60 47.11 -53.89 149.02
CA LYS A 60 47.09 -52.44 149.15
C LYS A 60 48.43 -51.86 148.69
N LEU A 61 48.41 -51.12 147.58
CA LEU A 61 49.58 -50.45 147.01
C LEU A 61 49.31 -48.95 146.93
N GLY A 62 50.10 -48.14 147.65
CA GLY A 62 49.91 -46.68 147.65
C GLY A 62 48.54 -46.22 148.17
N GLY A 63 47.88 -47.02 149.01
CA GLY A 63 46.54 -46.74 149.56
C GLY A 63 45.37 -47.31 148.75
N ILE A 64 45.61 -47.87 147.57
CA ILE A 64 44.59 -48.43 146.67
C ILE A 64 44.66 -49.97 146.69
N TRP A 65 43.51 -50.63 146.72
CA TRP A 65 43.42 -52.09 146.56
C TRP A 65 43.60 -52.45 145.09
N THR A 66 44.61 -53.25 144.78
CA THR A 66 45.01 -53.56 143.40
C THR A 66 45.16 -55.06 143.21
N TRP A 67 44.65 -55.57 142.09
CA TRP A 67 44.92 -56.92 141.61
C TRP A 67 46.35 -56.99 141.09
N VAL A 68 47.20 -57.78 141.75
CA VAL A 68 48.63 -57.67 141.56
C VAL A 68 49.16 -58.32 140.27
N GLY A 69 48.41 -59.24 139.64
CA GLY A 69 48.79 -59.89 138.38
C GLY A 69 48.48 -59.04 137.14
N THR A 70 47.31 -58.38 137.09
CA THR A 70 46.93 -57.47 135.99
C THR A 70 47.30 -56.01 136.24
N GLN A 71 47.74 -55.66 137.46
CA GLN A 71 48.01 -54.28 137.91
C GLN A 71 46.79 -53.35 137.82
N LYS A 72 45.58 -53.91 137.77
CA LYS A 72 44.33 -53.16 137.72
C LYS A 72 43.84 -52.84 139.13
N ALA A 73 43.39 -51.59 139.33
CA ALA A 73 42.73 -51.20 140.57
C ALA A 73 41.43 -52.01 140.76
N LEU A 74 41.12 -52.37 141.99
CA LEU A 74 39.88 -53.06 142.34
C LEU A 74 38.69 -52.14 142.00
N THR A 75 37.78 -52.63 141.17
CA THR A 75 36.55 -51.92 140.81
C THR A 75 35.45 -52.20 141.83
N LYS A 76 34.51 -51.26 141.99
CA LYS A 76 33.40 -51.42 142.94
C LYS A 76 32.52 -52.63 142.63
N GLU A 77 32.40 -53.01 141.36
CA GLU A 77 31.57 -54.15 140.93
C GLU A 77 32.17 -55.50 141.35
N ALA A 78 33.49 -55.55 141.58
CA ALA A 78 34.20 -56.75 142.03
C ALA A 78 34.39 -56.80 143.56
N GLU A 79 34.06 -55.75 144.31
CA GLU A 79 34.26 -55.71 145.77
C GLU A 79 33.38 -56.73 146.50
N ASN A 80 34.00 -57.56 147.35
CA ASN A 80 33.26 -58.53 148.15
C ASN A 80 33.69 -58.57 149.62
N TRP A 81 33.92 -57.40 150.20
CA TRP A 81 34.33 -57.25 151.61
C TRP A 81 33.28 -57.79 152.60
N ALA A 82 33.76 -58.37 153.70
CA ALA A 82 32.94 -58.77 154.83
C ALA A 82 32.40 -57.53 155.58
N VAL A 83 31.30 -57.69 156.33
CA VAL A 83 30.72 -56.56 157.08
C VAL A 83 31.73 -56.06 158.11
N GLY A 84 32.10 -54.79 158.00
CA GLY A 84 33.09 -54.15 158.87
C GLY A 84 34.51 -54.14 158.29
N GLU A 85 34.75 -54.79 157.15
CA GLU A 85 36.03 -54.81 156.44
C GLU A 85 36.01 -53.91 155.18
N PRO A 86 37.16 -53.40 154.71
CA PRO A 86 38.49 -53.54 155.31
C PRO A 86 38.69 -52.60 156.52
N ASN A 87 39.16 -53.14 157.65
CA ASN A 87 39.23 -52.41 158.92
C ASN A 87 40.63 -51.89 159.29
N ASN A 88 41.67 -52.34 158.58
CA ASN A 88 43.07 -51.99 158.80
C ASN A 88 43.53 -52.06 160.28
N ARG A 89 43.16 -53.13 160.98
CA ARG A 89 43.52 -53.37 162.38
C ARG A 89 45.04 -53.30 162.59
N ARG A 90 45.47 -52.53 163.61
CA ARG A 90 46.89 -52.28 163.95
C ARG A 90 47.70 -51.59 162.84
N SER A 91 47.02 -51.00 161.85
CA SER A 91 47.61 -50.24 160.75
C SER A 91 48.63 -51.02 159.89
N ASN A 92 48.44 -52.33 159.73
CA ASN A 92 49.38 -53.18 158.98
C ASN A 92 48.72 -54.32 158.18
N GLN A 93 47.46 -54.14 157.74
CA GLN A 93 46.71 -55.12 156.96
C GLN A 93 46.64 -54.73 155.48
N ASP A 94 47.68 -55.10 154.73
CA ASP A 94 47.80 -54.75 153.30
C ASP A 94 47.48 -55.90 152.34
N CYS A 95 47.12 -57.08 152.85
CA CYS A 95 46.87 -58.28 152.06
C CYS A 95 45.46 -58.81 152.32
N VAL A 96 44.86 -59.45 151.32
CA VAL A 96 43.44 -59.85 151.40
C VAL A 96 43.28 -61.35 151.42
N GLU A 97 42.48 -61.83 152.36
CA GLU A 97 42.03 -63.22 152.44
C GLU A 97 40.57 -63.37 152.02
N ILE A 98 40.19 -64.60 151.63
CA ILE A 98 38.80 -64.97 151.29
C ILE A 98 38.26 -66.06 152.23
N TYR A 99 37.05 -65.84 152.73
CA TYR A 99 36.33 -66.74 153.64
C TYR A 99 35.65 -67.90 152.92
N ILE A 100 36.44 -68.87 152.43
CA ILE A 100 35.90 -70.09 151.80
C ILE A 100 35.11 -70.92 152.83
N GLN A 101 33.84 -71.23 152.49
CA GLN A 101 32.92 -72.08 153.26
C GLN A 101 32.77 -71.71 154.74
N ARG A 102 32.92 -70.43 155.09
CA ARG A 102 32.77 -69.95 156.47
C ARG A 102 31.27 -69.94 156.87
N PRO A 103 30.88 -70.39 158.08
CA PRO A 103 29.47 -70.46 158.48
C PRO A 103 28.70 -69.13 158.39
N GLN A 104 29.40 -68.01 158.56
CA GLN A 104 28.87 -66.66 158.37
C GLN A 104 29.78 -65.89 157.42
N GLN A 105 29.20 -65.13 156.49
CA GLN A 105 29.92 -64.33 155.50
C GLN A 105 30.85 -65.16 154.58
N SER A 106 30.37 -66.31 154.12
CA SER A 106 31.08 -67.16 153.15
C SER A 106 31.38 -66.40 151.85
N GLY A 107 32.56 -66.62 151.28
CA GLY A 107 33.07 -65.97 150.07
C GLY A 107 33.52 -64.52 150.27
N LYS A 108 33.22 -63.90 151.43
CA LYS A 108 33.59 -62.50 151.71
C LYS A 108 35.08 -62.33 152.02
N TRP A 109 35.56 -61.11 151.86
CA TRP A 109 36.98 -60.77 151.99
C TRP A 109 37.29 -60.00 153.26
N ASN A 110 38.53 -60.14 153.71
CA ASN A 110 39.05 -59.46 154.88
C ASN A 110 40.50 -59.02 154.63
N ASP A 111 40.85 -57.82 155.09
CA ASP A 111 42.25 -57.40 155.10
C ASP A 111 42.98 -57.98 156.32
N GLU A 112 44.18 -58.50 156.10
CA GLU A 112 44.99 -59.18 157.11
C GLU A 112 46.48 -58.83 156.90
N PRO A 113 47.33 -58.83 157.95
CA PRO A 113 48.75 -58.61 157.79
C PRO A 113 49.36 -59.71 156.93
N CYS A 114 50.11 -59.29 155.92
CA CYS A 114 50.69 -60.17 154.91
C CYS A 114 51.61 -61.28 155.48
N ASN A 115 52.06 -61.15 156.73
CA ASN A 115 52.91 -62.12 157.41
C ASN A 115 52.14 -63.30 158.05
N ARG A 116 50.80 -63.29 158.03
CA ARG A 116 49.99 -64.45 158.43
C ARG A 116 50.17 -65.58 157.42
N LYS A 117 50.06 -66.82 157.90
CA LYS A 117 50.17 -68.01 157.06
C LYS A 117 48.78 -68.52 156.67
N LYS A 118 48.53 -68.66 155.36
CA LYS A 118 47.27 -69.13 154.76
C LYS A 118 47.53 -69.94 153.50
N LYS A 119 46.50 -70.58 152.94
CA LYS A 119 46.59 -71.28 151.67
C LYS A 119 46.77 -70.30 150.50
N ALA A 120 47.64 -70.59 149.54
CA ALA A 120 47.73 -69.83 148.29
C ALA A 120 46.59 -70.26 147.37
N LEU A 121 45.86 -69.30 146.78
CA LEU A 121 44.85 -69.57 145.76
C LEU A 121 45.30 -68.93 144.43
N CYS A 122 45.51 -69.75 143.41
CA CYS A 122 46.16 -69.43 142.15
C CYS A 122 45.23 -69.66 140.95
N TYR A 123 45.53 -69.05 139.79
CA TYR A 123 44.80 -69.27 138.53
C TYR A 123 45.74 -69.50 137.32
N GLN A 124 45.24 -70.03 136.18
CA GLN A 124 46.02 -70.27 134.93
C GLN A 124 45.27 -69.91 133.61
N ALA A 125 45.74 -68.93 132.79
CA ALA A 125 45.11 -68.32 131.57
C ALA A 125 45.10 -69.13 130.23
N SER A 126 44.10 -68.87 129.35
CA SER A 126 43.78 -69.67 128.14
C SER A 126 43.92 -68.96 126.78
N CYS A 127 43.58 -67.67 126.63
CA CYS A 127 43.65 -66.96 125.34
C CYS A 127 45.09 -66.76 124.85
N GLN A 128 45.33 -67.16 123.60
CA GLN A 128 46.55 -66.90 122.83
C GLN A 128 46.19 -66.08 121.57
N PRO A 129 47.11 -65.37 120.91
CA PRO A 129 46.77 -64.46 119.80
C PRO A 129 46.36 -65.12 118.45
N PHE A 130 46.54 -66.42 118.28
CA PHE A 130 46.31 -67.15 117.01
C PHE A 130 44.89 -67.70 116.70
N PRO A 131 43.99 -68.01 117.66
CA PRO A 131 42.77 -68.79 117.38
C PRO A 131 41.74 -68.16 116.43
N CYS A 132 41.75 -66.83 116.26
CA CYS A 132 40.72 -66.13 115.46
C CYS A 132 41.20 -65.77 114.04
N SER A 133 42.12 -66.55 113.47
CA SER A 133 42.61 -66.44 112.08
C SER A 133 43.13 -65.05 111.66
N GLN A 134 43.51 -64.20 112.62
CA GLN A 134 43.80 -62.76 112.41
C GLN A 134 42.64 -61.97 111.78
N ARG A 135 41.43 -62.53 111.78
CA ARG A 135 40.19 -62.00 111.18
C ARG A 135 39.11 -61.76 112.23
N GLY A 136 39.49 -61.73 113.51
CA GLY A 136 38.63 -61.44 114.65
C GLY A 136 39.44 -61.26 115.93
N GLU A 137 38.75 -60.82 116.99
CA GLU A 137 39.30 -60.64 118.34
C GLU A 137 38.96 -61.85 119.23
N CYS A 138 39.88 -62.28 120.11
CA CYS A 138 39.72 -63.44 120.98
C CYS A 138 39.22 -63.02 122.37
N VAL A 139 38.11 -63.59 122.83
CA VAL A 139 37.42 -63.22 124.08
C VAL A 139 37.33 -64.42 125.02
N GLU A 140 37.83 -64.25 126.25
CA GLU A 140 37.80 -65.27 127.32
C GLU A 140 36.36 -65.53 127.82
N THR A 141 36.07 -66.80 128.16
CA THR A 141 34.80 -67.23 128.76
C THR A 141 35.06 -68.29 129.84
N ILE A 142 34.08 -68.56 130.71
CA ILE A 142 34.23 -69.59 131.75
C ILE A 142 34.49 -70.94 131.08
N GLU A 143 35.64 -71.52 131.39
CA GLU A 143 36.15 -72.78 130.81
C GLU A 143 36.41 -72.80 129.29
N SER A 144 36.41 -71.66 128.58
CA SER A 144 36.61 -71.62 127.12
C SER A 144 37.00 -70.23 126.58
N TYR A 145 37.15 -70.10 125.26
CA TYR A 145 37.27 -68.81 124.56
C TYR A 145 36.34 -68.76 123.34
N ARG A 146 36.05 -67.57 122.83
CA ARG A 146 35.29 -67.35 121.58
C ARG A 146 35.92 -66.28 120.71
N CYS A 147 35.68 -66.31 119.40
CA CYS A 147 36.15 -65.29 118.47
C CYS A 147 35.02 -64.31 118.07
N GLU A 148 35.33 -63.01 118.06
CA GLU A 148 34.48 -61.95 117.53
C GLU A 148 35.02 -61.50 116.17
N CYS A 149 34.37 -61.91 115.08
CA CYS A 149 34.90 -61.74 113.71
C CYS A 149 34.75 -60.32 113.16
N TYR A 150 35.74 -59.89 112.37
CA TYR A 150 35.67 -58.66 111.59
C TYR A 150 34.60 -58.74 110.48
N PRO A 151 34.06 -57.60 110.03
CA PRO A 151 33.04 -57.58 108.98
C PRO A 151 33.46 -58.35 107.72
N GLY A 152 32.57 -59.23 107.25
CA GLY A 152 32.79 -60.07 106.07
C GLY A 152 33.34 -61.46 106.38
N PHE A 153 33.62 -61.77 107.65
CA PHE A 153 34.04 -63.08 108.12
C PHE A 153 33.11 -63.62 109.21
N HIS A 154 32.94 -64.94 109.28
CA HIS A 154 32.10 -65.62 110.26
C HIS A 154 32.65 -67.03 110.57
N GLY A 155 31.93 -67.77 111.41
CA GLY A 155 32.35 -69.08 111.90
C GLY A 155 33.12 -68.99 113.22
N PRO A 156 33.39 -70.14 113.86
CA PRO A 156 33.97 -70.19 115.20
C PRO A 156 35.41 -69.65 115.27
N GLU A 157 36.16 -69.72 114.16
CA GLU A 157 37.55 -69.24 114.05
C GLU A 157 37.70 -68.08 113.03
N CYS A 158 36.58 -67.47 112.61
CA CYS A 158 36.55 -66.38 111.61
C CYS A 158 37.18 -66.73 110.25
N THR A 159 37.12 -68.01 109.86
CA THR A 159 37.64 -68.53 108.59
C THR A 159 36.67 -68.35 107.43
N ASP A 160 35.37 -68.35 107.72
CA ASP A 160 34.34 -68.42 106.69
C ASP A 160 34.08 -67.02 106.16
N VAL A 161 34.14 -66.87 104.84
CA VAL A 161 33.96 -65.58 104.16
C VAL A 161 32.49 -65.43 103.76
N VAL A 162 31.92 -64.25 103.97
CA VAL A 162 30.56 -63.93 103.47
C VAL A 162 30.54 -64.08 101.94
N GLN A 163 29.54 -64.79 101.42
CA GLN A 163 29.39 -65.10 100.00
C GLN A 163 28.19 -64.37 99.40
N CYS A 164 28.44 -63.48 98.44
CA CYS A 164 27.37 -62.82 97.70
C CYS A 164 26.82 -63.73 96.60
N ALA A 165 25.58 -63.44 96.16
CA ALA A 165 24.96 -64.18 95.06
C ALA A 165 25.81 -64.09 93.77
N LYS A 166 25.98 -65.22 93.09
CA LYS A 166 26.68 -65.27 91.79
C LYS A 166 25.99 -64.36 90.77
N LEU A 167 26.77 -63.50 90.11
CA LEU A 167 26.26 -62.59 89.09
C LEU A 167 26.25 -63.28 87.72
N GLU A 168 25.09 -63.27 87.04
CA GLU A 168 24.92 -63.81 85.67
C GLU A 168 24.29 -62.73 84.76
N PRO A 169 25.08 -61.76 84.28
CA PRO A 169 24.57 -60.67 83.44
C PRO A 169 24.21 -61.17 82.04
N LYS A 170 23.09 -60.67 81.50
CA LYS A 170 22.67 -60.89 80.10
C LYS A 170 23.05 -59.66 79.27
N ARG A 171 23.76 -59.85 78.14
CA ARG A 171 24.17 -58.79 77.20
C ARG A 171 25.07 -57.68 77.80
N VAL A 172 25.87 -58.03 78.80
CA VAL A 172 26.91 -57.15 79.37
C VAL A 172 28.16 -57.99 79.60
N SER A 173 29.33 -57.45 79.29
CA SER A 173 30.59 -58.09 79.64
C SER A 173 30.96 -57.72 81.09
N MET A 174 31.36 -58.70 81.90
CA MET A 174 31.78 -58.48 83.29
C MET A 174 33.21 -58.97 83.50
N ASN A 175 33.97 -58.22 84.29
CA ASN A 175 35.32 -58.60 84.73
C ASN A 175 35.40 -58.49 86.25
N CYS A 176 35.72 -59.57 86.94
CA CYS A 176 35.67 -59.65 88.41
C CYS A 176 37.04 -59.95 89.03
N SER A 177 37.29 -59.39 90.21
CA SER A 177 38.41 -59.67 91.09
C SER A 177 37.91 -60.24 92.42
N HIS A 178 38.49 -61.36 92.85
CA HIS A 178 38.02 -62.16 93.99
C HIS A 178 39.12 -62.37 95.06
N PRO A 179 39.37 -61.38 95.95
CA PRO A 179 40.47 -61.45 96.91
C PRO A 179 40.35 -62.56 97.95
N TYR A 180 39.13 -62.96 98.31
CA TYR A 180 38.84 -63.95 99.37
C TYR A 180 38.03 -65.15 98.87
N GLY A 181 38.15 -65.48 97.58
CA GLY A 181 37.39 -66.53 96.90
C GLY A 181 36.24 -66.00 96.05
N ASP A 182 35.75 -66.85 95.14
CA ASP A 182 34.76 -66.49 94.13
C ASP A 182 33.51 -65.88 94.75
N PHE A 183 33.19 -64.63 94.38
CA PHE A 183 32.08 -63.84 94.90
C PHE A 183 32.05 -63.68 96.44
N GLY A 184 33.18 -63.90 97.11
CA GLY A 184 33.35 -63.62 98.53
C GLY A 184 33.39 -62.13 98.84
N TYR A 185 33.30 -61.78 100.12
CA TYR A 185 33.44 -60.42 100.63
C TYR A 185 34.57 -59.65 99.92
N ASN A 186 34.34 -58.38 99.63
CA ASN A 186 35.30 -57.51 98.92
C ASN A 186 35.60 -57.93 97.46
N SER A 187 34.87 -58.90 96.90
CA SER A 187 34.88 -59.13 95.45
C SER A 187 34.37 -57.90 94.71
N THR A 188 35.03 -57.52 93.62
CA THR A 188 34.64 -56.37 92.78
C THR A 188 34.44 -56.81 91.34
N CYS A 189 33.34 -56.39 90.73
CA CYS A 189 33.01 -56.71 89.33
C CYS A 189 32.74 -55.42 88.54
N GLU A 190 33.52 -55.19 87.48
CA GLU A 190 33.36 -54.08 86.53
C GLU A 190 32.52 -54.55 85.32
N PHE A 191 31.55 -53.74 84.90
CA PHE A 191 30.64 -54.03 83.80
C PHE A 191 30.90 -53.12 82.59
N ARG A 192 30.87 -53.69 81.38
CA ARG A 192 30.97 -52.93 80.13
C ARG A 192 29.91 -53.37 79.12
N CYS A 193 29.19 -52.40 78.56
CA CYS A 193 28.26 -52.61 77.46
C CYS A 193 29.01 -52.81 76.13
N HIS A 194 28.35 -53.50 75.19
CA HIS A 194 28.79 -53.56 73.80
C HIS A 194 28.63 -52.20 73.11
N GLU A 195 29.35 -52.00 72.00
CA GLU A 195 29.32 -50.77 71.21
C GLU A 195 27.87 -50.40 70.79
N GLY A 196 27.52 -49.12 70.93
CA GLY A 196 26.18 -48.60 70.62
C GLY A 196 25.16 -48.71 71.76
N PHE A 197 25.57 -49.20 72.93
CA PHE A 197 24.76 -49.25 74.14
C PHE A 197 25.45 -48.53 75.30
N GLU A 198 24.66 -47.78 76.07
CA GLU A 198 25.10 -47.12 77.30
C GLU A 198 24.57 -47.87 78.53
N TRP A 199 25.35 -47.93 79.62
CA TRP A 199 24.89 -48.57 80.86
C TRP A 199 24.12 -47.57 81.73
N GLN A 200 23.03 -48.05 82.31
CA GLN A 200 22.26 -47.34 83.32
C GLN A 200 22.43 -48.06 84.66
N GLY A 201 23.06 -47.42 85.64
CA GLY A 201 23.34 -47.98 86.96
C GLY A 201 24.82 -47.88 87.36
N ALA A 202 25.22 -48.64 88.39
CA ALA A 202 26.59 -48.65 88.88
C ALA A 202 27.50 -49.49 87.97
N GLY A 203 28.61 -48.90 87.50
CA GLY A 203 29.57 -49.60 86.63
C GLY A 203 30.47 -50.60 87.35
N VAL A 204 30.54 -50.54 88.69
CA VAL A 204 31.31 -51.46 89.54
C VAL A 204 30.43 -51.90 90.71
N LEU A 205 30.36 -53.22 90.92
CA LEU A 205 29.66 -53.84 92.05
C LEU A 205 30.69 -54.42 93.03
N GLN A 206 30.47 -54.24 94.33
CA GLN A 206 31.30 -54.79 95.40
C GLN A 206 30.47 -55.65 96.36
N CYS A 207 30.99 -56.81 96.76
CA CYS A 207 30.34 -57.70 97.73
C CYS A 207 30.54 -57.17 99.16
N LEU A 208 29.43 -56.85 99.85
CA LEU A 208 29.42 -56.24 101.18
C LEU A 208 29.36 -57.30 102.30
N PRO A 209 29.70 -56.93 103.56
CA PRO A 209 29.56 -57.82 104.72
C PRO A 209 28.11 -58.29 104.96
N SER A 210 27.13 -57.55 104.45
CA SER A 210 25.70 -57.85 104.55
C SER A 210 25.23 -59.00 103.65
N GLN A 211 26.14 -59.63 102.89
CA GLN A 211 25.83 -60.67 101.90
C GLN A 211 25.12 -60.14 100.64
N GLU A 212 25.09 -58.81 100.47
CA GLU A 212 24.50 -58.14 99.32
C GLU A 212 25.57 -57.45 98.46
N TRP A 213 25.28 -57.29 97.17
CA TRP A 213 26.07 -56.44 96.30
C TRP A 213 25.76 -54.97 96.56
N SER A 214 26.74 -54.09 96.37
CA SER A 214 26.60 -52.65 96.54
C SER A 214 25.52 -52.00 95.66
N ALA A 215 25.13 -52.65 94.56
CA ALA A 215 24.06 -52.23 93.66
C ALA A 215 23.52 -53.42 92.86
N ASN A 216 22.39 -53.21 92.17
CA ASN A 216 21.89 -54.15 91.17
C ASN A 216 22.76 -54.15 89.91
N ILE A 217 22.72 -55.25 89.14
CA ILE A 217 23.42 -55.38 87.86
C ILE A 217 22.97 -54.26 86.91
N PRO A 218 23.89 -53.50 86.27
CA PRO A 218 23.53 -52.42 85.36
C PRO A 218 22.86 -52.94 84.08
N THR A 219 21.94 -52.16 83.53
CA THR A 219 21.25 -52.46 82.27
C THR A 219 21.86 -51.68 81.12
N CYS A 220 22.13 -52.33 79.98
CA CYS A 220 22.57 -51.66 78.76
C CYS A 220 21.36 -51.26 77.90
N THR A 221 21.19 -49.96 77.67
CA THR A 221 20.16 -49.41 76.77
C THR A 221 20.82 -48.89 75.50
N ALA A 222 20.15 -49.02 74.35
CA ALA A 222 20.70 -48.54 73.09
C ALA A 222 20.81 -47.00 73.10
N VAL A 223 21.91 -46.45 72.57
CA VAL A 223 22.11 -45.00 72.52
C VAL A 223 21.03 -44.35 71.66
N THR A 224 20.44 -43.25 72.14
CA THR A 224 19.33 -42.56 71.45
C THR A 224 19.84 -41.43 70.56
N CYS A 225 19.42 -41.40 69.30
CA CYS A 225 19.68 -40.28 68.39
C CYS A 225 18.56 -39.23 68.43
N PRO A 226 18.80 -37.98 67.97
CA PRO A 226 17.77 -36.96 67.84
C PRO A 226 16.59 -37.44 66.97
N VAL A 227 15.36 -37.15 67.36
CA VAL A 227 14.16 -37.55 66.58
C VAL A 227 14.18 -36.88 65.21
N LEU A 228 14.02 -37.68 64.15
CA LEU A 228 13.90 -37.18 62.77
C LEU A 228 12.45 -36.86 62.42
N ARG A 229 12.26 -35.86 61.56
CA ARG A 229 10.97 -35.49 60.97
C ARG A 229 11.05 -35.59 59.45
N ALA A 230 9.91 -35.81 58.81
CA ALA A 230 9.82 -35.75 57.37
C ALA A 230 10.17 -34.33 56.88
N PRO A 231 10.95 -34.20 55.79
CA PRO A 231 11.20 -32.90 55.16
C PRO A 231 9.90 -32.34 54.55
N ASP A 232 9.83 -31.02 54.38
CA ASP A 232 8.69 -30.37 53.72
C ASP A 232 8.50 -30.96 52.32
N GLN A 233 7.26 -31.29 51.94
CA GLN A 233 6.92 -32.00 50.69
C GLN A 233 7.60 -33.37 50.54
N GLY A 234 7.95 -34.02 51.66
CA GLY A 234 8.52 -35.36 51.69
C GLY A 234 7.89 -36.28 52.73
N GLU A 235 8.35 -37.52 52.71
CA GLU A 235 7.90 -38.60 53.56
C GLU A 235 9.11 -39.23 54.27
N LEU A 236 8.86 -39.74 55.48
CA LEU A 236 9.85 -40.39 56.32
C LEU A 236 9.35 -41.79 56.69
N ASN A 237 10.15 -42.81 56.41
CA ASN A 237 9.88 -44.18 56.80
C ASN A 237 11.06 -44.74 57.59
N CYS A 238 10.85 -45.07 58.87
CA CYS A 238 11.90 -45.52 59.77
C CYS A 238 11.68 -46.97 60.21
N SER A 239 12.77 -47.74 60.24
CA SER A 239 12.85 -49.06 60.86
C SER A 239 13.67 -48.98 62.14
N HIS A 240 13.05 -49.30 63.27
CA HIS A 240 13.63 -49.23 64.61
C HIS A 240 13.94 -50.63 65.14
N LEU A 241 15.21 -50.91 65.48
CA LEU A 241 15.64 -52.25 65.92
C LEU A 241 15.62 -52.43 67.44
N HIS A 242 16.04 -51.41 68.18
CA HIS A 242 16.23 -51.47 69.64
C HIS A 242 15.40 -50.43 70.43
N GLY A 243 14.50 -49.74 69.73
CA GLY A 243 13.69 -48.63 70.26
C GLY A 243 13.59 -47.49 69.24
N ASP A 244 12.64 -46.57 69.45
CA ASP A 244 12.41 -45.45 68.53
C ASP A 244 13.64 -44.54 68.49
N PHE A 245 14.20 -44.35 67.29
CA PHE A 245 15.38 -43.53 67.02
C PHE A 245 16.64 -43.92 67.83
N THR A 246 16.79 -45.19 68.23
CA THR A 246 18.01 -45.69 68.90
C THR A 246 19.04 -46.24 67.92
N PHE A 247 20.26 -46.55 68.41
CA PHE A 247 21.36 -47.17 67.66
C PHE A 247 20.88 -48.28 66.73
N GLY A 248 21.30 -48.22 65.45
CA GLY A 248 20.87 -49.13 64.39
C GLY A 248 19.51 -48.80 63.77
N SER A 249 18.81 -47.76 64.22
CA SER A 249 17.63 -47.24 63.50
C SER A 249 18.02 -46.71 62.13
N MET A 250 17.27 -47.09 61.10
CA MET A 250 17.47 -46.62 59.73
C MET A 250 16.20 -45.92 59.25
N CYS A 251 16.35 -44.67 58.81
CA CYS A 251 15.25 -43.86 58.30
C CYS A 251 15.48 -43.53 56.83
N ALA A 252 14.55 -43.93 55.97
CA ALA A 252 14.54 -43.64 54.55
C ALA A 252 13.65 -42.42 54.24
N PHE A 253 14.09 -41.62 53.27
CA PHE A 253 13.43 -40.38 52.86
C PHE A 253 13.00 -40.47 51.40
N SER A 254 11.80 -39.99 51.12
CA SER A 254 11.25 -39.83 49.77
C SER A 254 10.58 -38.47 49.63
N CYS A 255 10.49 -37.96 48.40
CA CYS A 255 9.80 -36.72 48.11
C CYS A 255 8.47 -37.01 47.41
N GLN A 256 7.49 -36.12 47.60
CA GLN A 256 6.23 -36.15 46.87
C GLN A 256 6.46 -35.89 45.38
N THR A 257 5.48 -36.26 44.55
CA THR A 257 5.56 -36.06 43.10
C THR A 257 5.84 -34.59 42.76
N GLY A 258 6.81 -34.35 41.87
CA GLY A 258 7.22 -32.99 41.48
C GLY A 258 8.36 -32.40 42.31
N PHE A 259 8.87 -33.14 43.30
CA PHE A 259 10.01 -32.76 44.12
C PHE A 259 11.12 -33.81 44.03
N VAL A 260 12.37 -33.35 44.06
CA VAL A 260 13.58 -34.19 44.04
C VAL A 260 14.28 -34.14 45.40
N LEU A 261 14.75 -35.31 45.86
CA LEU A 261 15.48 -35.43 47.12
C LEU A 261 16.92 -34.96 46.95
N ILE A 262 17.29 -33.90 47.66
CA ILE A 262 18.65 -33.39 47.75
C ILE A 262 19.25 -33.85 49.09
N GLY A 263 20.21 -34.78 49.02
CA GLY A 263 20.87 -35.36 50.18
C GLY A 263 20.83 -36.90 50.20
N PRO A 264 21.17 -37.54 51.32
CA PRO A 264 21.18 -38.99 51.43
C PRO A 264 19.74 -39.57 51.43
N LYS A 265 19.54 -40.70 50.73
CA LYS A 265 18.25 -41.41 50.66
C LYS A 265 17.85 -42.09 51.97
N SER A 266 18.82 -42.37 52.82
CA SER A 266 18.61 -42.92 54.16
C SER A 266 19.66 -42.40 55.13
N ARG A 267 19.28 -42.35 56.40
CA ARG A 267 20.18 -42.02 57.51
C ARG A 267 20.10 -43.12 58.55
N GLU A 268 21.21 -43.38 59.21
CA GLU A 268 21.36 -44.42 60.23
C GLU A 268 21.84 -43.79 61.55
N CYS A 269 21.25 -44.25 62.66
CA CYS A 269 21.64 -43.82 64.00
C CYS A 269 22.91 -44.58 64.45
N THR A 270 24.00 -43.84 64.62
CA THR A 270 25.33 -44.39 64.96
C THR A 270 25.52 -44.60 66.45
N ALA A 271 26.57 -45.33 66.83
CA ALA A 271 26.92 -45.61 68.22
C ALA A 271 27.27 -44.34 69.03
N THR A 272 27.53 -43.21 68.36
CA THR A 272 27.79 -41.91 68.99
C THR A 272 26.53 -41.09 69.25
N GLY A 273 25.33 -41.62 68.95
CA GLY A 273 24.07 -40.89 69.11
C GLY A 273 23.84 -39.82 68.04
N THR A 274 24.46 -39.95 66.88
CA THR A 274 24.30 -39.02 65.74
C THR A 274 23.80 -39.76 64.51
N TRP A 275 23.09 -39.05 63.64
CA TRP A 275 22.66 -39.59 62.35
C TRP A 275 23.76 -39.47 61.31
N THR A 276 23.90 -40.47 60.45
CA THR A 276 24.79 -40.39 59.28
C THR A 276 24.31 -39.34 58.28
N GLY A 277 25.26 -38.63 57.66
CA GLY A 277 25.02 -37.63 56.63
C GLY A 277 24.25 -36.38 57.11
N ASP A 278 24.07 -35.44 56.20
CA ASP A 278 23.27 -34.23 56.43
C ASP A 278 21.77 -34.52 56.28
N ALA A 279 20.93 -33.63 56.83
CA ALA A 279 19.49 -33.73 56.68
C ALA A 279 19.09 -33.50 55.20
N PRO A 280 18.42 -34.47 54.54
CA PRO A 280 17.97 -34.29 53.16
C PRO A 280 16.77 -33.33 53.11
N ARG A 281 16.60 -32.68 51.96
CA ARG A 281 15.47 -31.79 51.68
C ARG A 281 14.86 -32.08 50.32
N CYS A 282 13.57 -31.80 50.16
CA CYS A 282 12.87 -31.92 48.90
C CYS A 282 12.83 -30.56 48.22
N GLU A 283 13.41 -30.47 47.02
CA GLU A 283 13.37 -29.26 46.19
C GLU A 283 12.43 -29.48 45.00
N ALA A 284 11.63 -28.49 44.66
CA ALA A 284 10.73 -28.58 43.51
C ALA A 284 11.56 -28.73 42.22
N ILE A 285 11.13 -29.63 41.32
CA ILE A 285 11.84 -29.88 40.06
C ILE A 285 11.76 -28.61 39.19
N ALA A 286 12.91 -28.13 38.73
CA ALA A 286 13.01 -26.96 37.87
C ALA A 286 12.78 -27.32 36.40
N CYS A 287 11.99 -26.53 35.70
CA CYS A 287 11.86 -26.56 34.25
C CYS A 287 12.79 -25.51 33.60
N PRO A 288 13.09 -25.62 32.29
CA PRO A 288 13.79 -24.59 31.55
C PRO A 288 13.11 -23.23 31.72
N VAL A 289 13.89 -22.18 31.94
CA VAL A 289 13.38 -20.80 32.07
C VAL A 289 12.76 -20.38 30.73
N LEU A 290 11.53 -19.89 30.78
CA LEU A 290 10.83 -19.36 29.60
C LEU A 290 11.00 -17.84 29.51
N SER A 291 10.97 -17.32 28.28
CA SER A 291 10.92 -15.90 27.97
C SER A 291 9.66 -15.57 27.18
N ALA A 292 9.24 -14.30 27.24
CA ALA A 292 8.14 -13.83 26.42
C ALA A 292 8.50 -13.97 24.92
N PRO A 293 7.55 -14.42 24.06
CA PRO A 293 7.76 -14.47 22.63
C PRO A 293 7.90 -13.05 22.05
N ASP A 294 8.66 -12.91 20.96
CA ASP A 294 8.79 -11.64 20.25
C ASP A 294 7.42 -11.12 19.81
N GLN A 295 7.14 -9.83 20.03
CA GLN A 295 5.82 -9.22 19.81
C GLN A 295 4.68 -9.86 20.63
N GLY A 296 5.01 -10.46 21.77
CA GLY A 296 4.05 -11.02 22.71
C GLY A 296 4.37 -10.71 24.17
N GLU A 297 3.47 -11.14 25.04
CA GLU A 297 3.55 -11.01 26.49
C GLU A 297 3.42 -12.39 27.15
N MET A 298 4.14 -12.57 28.25
CA MET A 298 4.11 -13.79 29.04
C MET A 298 3.80 -13.44 30.50
N HIS A 299 2.76 -14.07 31.04
CA HIS A 299 2.42 -13.98 32.46
C HIS A 299 2.53 -15.34 33.12
N CYS A 300 3.47 -15.48 34.04
CA CYS A 300 3.67 -16.71 34.80
C CYS A 300 3.13 -16.60 36.23
N SER A 301 2.65 -17.72 36.76
CA SER A 301 2.36 -17.94 38.17
C SER A 301 3.22 -19.08 38.70
N HIS A 302 3.85 -18.87 39.86
CA HIS A 302 4.87 -19.75 40.42
C HIS A 302 4.47 -20.18 41.84
N LEU A 303 4.15 -21.46 42.04
CA LEU A 303 3.70 -21.98 43.35
C LEU A 303 4.87 -22.27 44.30
N TYR A 304 5.91 -22.97 43.82
CA TYR A 304 7.01 -23.50 44.64
C TYR A 304 8.38 -22.91 44.27
N GLY A 305 8.41 -21.79 43.55
CA GLY A 305 9.62 -21.14 43.04
C GLY A 305 9.54 -20.81 41.54
N ASN A 306 10.45 -19.96 41.06
CA ASN A 306 10.45 -19.52 39.67
C ASN A 306 10.72 -20.69 38.72
N PHE A 307 9.78 -20.93 37.80
CA PHE A 307 9.84 -21.98 36.78
C PHE A 307 10.03 -23.41 37.35
N THR A 308 9.49 -23.69 38.54
CA THR A 308 9.48 -25.04 39.14
C THR A 308 8.13 -25.74 38.93
N PHE A 309 8.07 -27.03 39.26
CA PHE A 309 6.87 -27.88 39.15
C PHE A 309 5.58 -27.16 39.56
N GLY A 310 4.55 -27.26 38.71
CA GLY A 310 3.27 -26.56 38.90
C GLY A 310 3.28 -25.07 38.52
N SER A 311 4.41 -24.52 38.05
CA SER A 311 4.42 -23.19 37.42
C SER A 311 3.59 -23.21 36.14
N THR A 312 2.73 -22.21 35.96
CA THR A 312 1.93 -22.04 34.73
C THR A 312 2.24 -20.69 34.10
N CYS A 313 2.53 -20.69 32.81
CA CYS A 313 2.80 -19.48 32.03
C CYS A 313 1.78 -19.36 30.89
N ALA A 314 1.05 -18.25 30.86
CA ALA A 314 0.11 -17.91 29.81
C ALA A 314 0.74 -16.91 28.84
N PHE A 315 0.47 -17.11 27.55
CA PHE A 315 1.04 -16.33 26.45
C PHE A 315 -0.05 -15.59 25.69
N SER A 316 0.26 -14.36 25.27
CA SER A 316 -0.61 -13.57 24.41
C SER A 316 0.23 -12.77 23.43
N CYS A 317 -0.34 -12.42 22.27
CA CYS A 317 0.35 -11.61 21.27
C CYS A 317 -0.15 -10.17 21.28
N GLN A 318 0.71 -9.25 20.89
CA GLN A 318 0.35 -7.85 20.69
C GLN A 318 -0.63 -7.70 19.53
N THR A 319 -1.30 -6.54 19.45
CA THR A 319 -2.29 -6.27 18.40
C THR A 319 -1.67 -6.42 17.01
N GLY A 320 -2.34 -7.17 16.12
CA GLY A 320 -1.85 -7.43 14.76
C GLY A 320 -1.02 -8.70 14.62
N PHE A 321 -0.82 -9.45 15.70
CA PHE A 321 -0.15 -10.75 15.71
C PHE A 321 -1.08 -11.83 16.29
N VAL A 322 -0.96 -13.06 15.79
CA VAL A 322 -1.70 -14.23 16.26
C VAL A 322 -0.75 -15.22 16.91
N LEU A 323 -1.20 -15.81 18.03
CA LEU A 323 -0.43 -16.80 18.76
C LEU A 323 -0.50 -18.15 18.04
N VAL A 324 0.65 -18.69 17.66
CA VAL A 324 0.80 -20.02 17.09
C VAL A 324 1.39 -20.94 18.16
N GLY A 325 0.61 -21.93 18.60
CA GLY A 325 0.99 -22.88 19.64
C GLY A 325 0.01 -22.92 20.80
N LEU A 326 0.46 -23.42 21.96
CA LEU A 326 -0.35 -23.51 23.18
C LEU A 326 -0.50 -22.14 23.84
N GLN A 327 -1.71 -21.80 24.30
CA GLN A 327 -1.96 -20.54 25.02
C GLN A 327 -1.38 -20.52 26.44
N SER A 328 -1.13 -21.70 27.01
CA SER A 328 -0.54 -21.84 28.34
C SER A 328 0.30 -23.10 28.43
N CYS A 329 1.45 -23.01 29.10
CA CYS A 329 2.31 -24.15 29.43
C CYS A 329 2.40 -24.35 30.94
N GLU A 330 2.47 -25.61 31.38
CA GLU A 330 2.65 -25.99 32.78
C GLU A 330 3.96 -26.79 32.97
N CYS A 331 4.70 -26.50 34.04
CA CYS A 331 5.92 -27.24 34.39
C CYS A 331 5.56 -28.58 35.06
N THR A 332 5.92 -29.68 34.40
CA THR A 332 5.55 -31.03 34.83
C THR A 332 6.57 -31.64 35.80
N ALA A 333 6.20 -32.74 36.45
CA ALA A 333 7.07 -33.49 37.37
C ALA A 333 8.27 -34.16 36.68
N LEU A 334 8.35 -34.11 35.34
CA LEU A 334 9.51 -34.57 34.56
C LEU A 334 10.57 -33.47 34.36
N GLY A 335 10.30 -32.23 34.78
CA GLY A 335 11.17 -31.08 34.53
C GLY A 335 11.07 -30.53 33.11
N SER A 336 9.99 -30.85 32.39
CA SER A 336 9.66 -30.30 31.07
C SER A 336 8.32 -29.58 31.09
N TRP A 337 8.16 -28.60 30.21
CA TRP A 337 6.88 -27.96 29.96
C TRP A 337 5.92 -28.90 29.20
N THR A 338 4.62 -28.69 29.36
CA THR A 338 3.57 -29.45 28.65
C THR A 338 3.60 -29.31 27.13
N GLY A 339 4.30 -28.32 26.60
CA GLY A 339 4.58 -28.17 25.17
C GLY A 339 5.64 -27.11 24.91
N ASP A 340 5.98 -26.95 23.64
CA ASP A 340 6.96 -25.97 23.18
C ASP A 340 6.47 -24.54 23.37
N THR A 341 7.40 -23.59 23.49
CA THR A 341 7.10 -22.17 23.61
C THR A 341 6.37 -21.68 22.35
N PRO A 342 5.17 -21.09 22.48
CA PRO A 342 4.45 -20.54 21.34
C PRO A 342 5.15 -19.27 20.81
N HIS A 343 4.90 -18.94 19.55
CA HIS A 343 5.41 -17.71 18.93
C HIS A 343 4.28 -16.89 18.31
N CYS A 344 4.53 -15.59 18.14
CA CYS A 344 3.57 -14.67 17.55
C CYS A 344 3.90 -14.44 16.07
N GLU A 345 2.93 -14.69 15.19
CA GLU A 345 3.05 -14.43 13.75
C GLU A 345 2.18 -13.23 13.37
N ALA A 346 2.69 -12.35 12.49
CA ALA A 346 1.93 -11.22 12.02
C ALA A 346 0.72 -11.69 11.18
N ILE A 347 -0.45 -11.10 11.40
CA ILE A 347 -1.68 -11.49 10.70
C ILE A 347 -1.53 -11.19 9.21
N ALA A 348 -1.77 -12.18 8.36
CA ALA A 348 -1.69 -12.06 6.91
C ALA A 348 -2.98 -11.49 6.31
N CYS A 349 -2.84 -10.52 5.41
CA CYS A 349 -3.93 -10.04 4.55
C CYS A 349 -3.93 -10.78 3.20
N PRO A 350 -5.06 -10.76 2.47
CA PRO A 350 -5.14 -11.31 1.11
C PRO A 350 -4.07 -10.71 0.20
N LEU A 351 -3.50 -11.52 -0.68
CA LEU A 351 -2.48 -11.08 -1.63
C LEU A 351 -3.04 -9.98 -2.57
N LEU A 352 -2.39 -8.81 -2.61
CA LEU A 352 -2.70 -7.77 -3.59
C LEU A 352 -1.90 -7.98 -4.88
N ARG A 353 -2.51 -7.58 -5.99
CA ARG A 353 -1.90 -7.57 -7.33
C ARG A 353 -2.00 -6.17 -7.92
N ALA A 354 -1.06 -5.83 -8.81
CA ALA A 354 -1.15 -4.59 -9.55
C ALA A 354 -2.43 -4.59 -10.42
N PRO A 355 -3.18 -3.48 -10.45
CA PRO A 355 -4.32 -3.33 -11.36
C PRO A 355 -3.84 -3.31 -12.81
N ASP A 356 -4.72 -3.66 -13.75
CA ASP A 356 -4.41 -3.61 -15.18
C ASP A 356 -4.01 -2.18 -15.58
N GLN A 357 -2.93 -2.03 -16.36
CA GLN A 357 -2.31 -0.73 -16.70
C GLN A 357 -1.84 0.09 -15.47
N GLY A 358 -1.59 -0.59 -14.34
CA GLY A 358 -1.03 0.02 -13.13
C GLY A 358 0.17 -0.74 -12.58
N GLU A 359 0.77 -0.15 -11.56
CA GLU A 359 1.91 -0.64 -10.82
C GLU A 359 1.55 -0.71 -9.32
N LEU A 360 2.16 -1.68 -8.63
CA LEU A 360 1.98 -1.91 -7.21
C LEU A 360 3.34 -1.87 -6.53
N ASN A 361 3.50 -0.99 -5.56
CA ASN A 361 4.70 -0.92 -4.73
C ASN A 361 4.32 -1.11 -3.27
N CYS A 362 4.82 -2.18 -2.64
CA CYS A 362 4.49 -2.52 -1.27
C CYS A 362 5.72 -2.45 -0.36
N SER A 363 5.53 -1.87 0.82
CA SER A 363 6.45 -1.98 1.94
C SER A 363 5.90 -2.99 2.95
N HIS A 364 6.73 -3.95 3.34
CA HIS A 364 6.38 -5.08 4.19
C HIS A 364 7.19 -5.02 5.48
N LEU A 365 6.54 -4.73 6.62
CA LEU A 365 7.24 -4.53 7.90
C LEU A 365 7.50 -5.86 8.62
N HIS A 366 6.53 -6.77 8.61
CA HIS A 366 6.56 -8.03 9.36
C HIS A 366 6.38 -9.26 8.45
N GLY A 367 6.75 -9.15 7.17
CA GLY A 367 6.55 -10.19 6.15
C GLY A 367 5.62 -9.77 5.01
N ASN A 368 5.60 -10.56 3.94
CA ASN A 368 4.85 -10.21 2.73
C ASN A 368 3.34 -10.20 2.99
N PHE A 369 2.73 -9.03 2.76
CA PHE A 369 1.29 -8.79 2.92
C PHE A 369 0.75 -9.09 4.34
N THR A 370 1.57 -8.90 5.37
CA THR A 370 1.16 -9.02 6.78
C THR A 370 0.84 -7.67 7.42
N PHE A 371 0.29 -7.67 8.62
CA PHE A 371 -0.09 -6.49 9.41
C PHE A 371 0.96 -5.36 9.33
N GLY A 372 0.49 -4.14 9.05
CA GLY A 372 1.33 -2.96 8.84
C GLY A 372 1.96 -2.87 7.44
N SER A 373 1.75 -3.85 6.56
CA SER A 373 2.13 -3.71 5.15
C SER A 373 1.35 -2.58 4.50
N THR A 374 2.05 -1.69 3.79
CA THR A 374 1.44 -0.58 3.05
C THR A 374 1.75 -0.74 1.57
N CYS A 375 0.72 -0.76 0.73
CA CYS A 375 0.84 -0.90 -0.71
C CYS A 375 0.31 0.36 -1.40
N ALA A 376 1.17 1.03 -2.15
CA ALA A 376 0.84 2.19 -2.97
C ALA A 376 0.56 1.75 -4.42
N PHE A 377 -0.44 2.38 -5.02
CA PHE A 377 -0.90 2.11 -6.38
C PHE A 377 -0.62 3.32 -7.27
N SER A 378 -0.13 3.06 -8.47
CA SER A 378 0.06 4.10 -9.50
C SER A 378 -0.38 3.57 -10.85
N CYS A 379 -0.90 4.45 -11.70
CA CYS A 379 -1.27 4.08 -13.08
C CYS A 379 -0.17 4.46 -14.06
N GLN A 380 -0.07 3.70 -15.15
CA GLN A 380 0.81 4.03 -16.25
C GLN A 380 0.36 5.34 -16.93
N LYS A 381 1.28 5.96 -17.67
CA LYS A 381 1.02 7.23 -18.35
C LYS A 381 -0.22 7.12 -19.26
N GLY A 382 -1.16 8.04 -19.09
CA GLY A 382 -2.41 8.08 -19.85
C GLY A 382 -3.59 7.38 -19.20
N PHE A 383 -3.40 6.82 -18.01
CA PHE A 383 -4.44 6.25 -17.15
C PHE A 383 -4.51 6.99 -15.82
N ALA A 384 -5.72 7.22 -15.32
CA ALA A 384 -6.00 7.83 -14.03
C ALA A 384 -6.36 6.76 -12.99
N LEU A 385 -5.87 6.93 -11.76
CA LEU A 385 -6.19 6.03 -10.65
C LEU A 385 -7.57 6.36 -10.08
N MET A 386 -8.46 5.39 -10.09
CA MET A 386 -9.78 5.47 -9.51
C MET A 386 -9.80 4.67 -8.20
N GLY A 387 -9.93 5.38 -7.07
CA GLY A 387 -9.90 4.79 -5.73
C GLY A 387 -8.75 5.32 -4.87
N PRO A 388 -8.44 4.65 -3.74
CA PRO A 388 -7.40 5.10 -2.83
C PRO A 388 -5.98 4.87 -3.39
N GLU A 389 -5.09 5.86 -3.21
CA GLU A 389 -3.68 5.81 -3.66
C GLU A 389 -2.84 4.77 -2.90
N SER A 390 -3.25 4.40 -1.69
CA SER A 390 -2.58 3.38 -0.89
C SER A 390 -3.56 2.61 -0.02
N ARG A 391 -3.19 1.37 0.32
CA ARG A 391 -3.92 0.49 1.22
C ARG A 391 -2.98 -0.07 2.26
N GLU A 392 -3.48 -0.26 3.48
CA GLU A 392 -2.73 -0.80 4.62
C GLU A 392 -3.38 -2.09 5.12
N CYS A 393 -2.55 -3.08 5.49
CA CYS A 393 -3.01 -4.33 6.09
C CYS A 393 -3.28 -4.14 7.59
N THR A 394 -4.54 -4.31 7.97
CA THR A 394 -5.03 -4.06 9.34
C THR A 394 -4.88 -5.27 10.25
N ALA A 395 -5.03 -5.05 11.56
CA ALA A 395 -4.94 -6.11 12.59
C ALA A 395 -6.06 -7.17 12.49
N THR A 396 -7.08 -6.95 11.65
CA THR A 396 -8.13 -7.92 11.37
C THR A 396 -7.84 -8.80 10.15
N GLY A 397 -6.69 -8.63 9.49
CA GLY A 397 -6.33 -9.37 8.28
C GLY A 397 -7.04 -8.86 7.01
N THR A 398 -7.49 -7.60 7.03
CA THR A 398 -8.15 -6.95 5.88
C THR A 398 -7.40 -5.71 5.43
N TRP A 399 -7.45 -5.40 4.13
CA TRP A 399 -6.90 -4.16 3.59
C TRP A 399 -7.86 -2.99 3.80
N THR A 400 -7.33 -1.80 4.09
CA THR A 400 -8.12 -0.56 4.14
C THR A 400 -8.65 -0.15 2.76
N GLY A 401 -9.83 0.46 2.72
CA GLY A 401 -10.44 1.00 1.51
C GLY A 401 -10.81 -0.06 0.45
N ASP A 402 -11.38 0.40 -0.66
CA ASP A 402 -11.73 -0.44 -1.81
C ASP A 402 -10.51 -0.67 -2.72
N THR A 403 -10.58 -1.69 -3.58
CA THR A 403 -9.51 -1.98 -4.56
C THR A 403 -9.51 -0.92 -5.67
N PRO A 404 -8.41 -0.16 -5.85
CA PRO A 404 -8.35 0.84 -6.90
C PRO A 404 -8.11 0.20 -8.28
N HIS A 405 -8.54 0.88 -9.34
CA HIS A 405 -8.32 0.49 -10.73
C HIS A 405 -7.90 1.67 -11.60
N CYS A 406 -7.26 1.39 -12.73
CA CYS A 406 -6.79 2.41 -13.65
C CYS A 406 -7.76 2.56 -14.82
N GLU A 407 -8.23 3.77 -15.09
CA GLU A 407 -9.09 4.08 -16.23
C GLU A 407 -8.36 4.98 -17.23
N ALA A 408 -8.52 4.74 -18.53
CA ALA A 408 -7.90 5.56 -19.56
C ALA A 408 -8.46 6.99 -19.50
N ILE A 409 -7.57 7.98 -19.57
CA ILE A 409 -7.97 9.39 -19.48
C ILE A 409 -8.81 9.75 -20.71
N ALA A 410 -10.01 10.28 -20.49
CA ALA A 410 -10.92 10.69 -21.56
C ALA A 410 -10.53 12.07 -22.12
N CYS A 411 -10.54 12.19 -23.45
CA CYS A 411 -10.49 13.48 -24.15
C CYS A 411 -11.91 13.98 -24.48
N PRO A 412 -12.09 15.29 -24.75
CA PRO A 412 -13.36 15.81 -25.25
C PRO A 412 -13.83 15.05 -26.50
N VAL A 413 -15.10 14.68 -26.56
CA VAL A 413 -15.67 13.97 -27.71
C VAL A 413 -15.54 14.83 -28.96
N LEU A 414 -15.01 14.25 -30.05
CA LEU A 414 -14.92 14.92 -31.35
C LEU A 414 -16.13 14.56 -32.23
N SER A 415 -16.47 15.47 -33.13
CA SER A 415 -17.48 15.27 -34.17
C SER A 415 -16.88 15.53 -35.54
N ALA A 416 -17.45 14.90 -36.58
CA ALA A 416 -17.03 15.15 -37.96
C ALA A 416 -17.22 16.64 -38.32
N PRO A 417 -16.27 17.26 -39.05
CA PRO A 417 -16.41 18.62 -39.56
C PRO A 417 -17.55 18.68 -40.59
N ASP A 418 -18.17 19.86 -40.73
CA ASP A 418 -19.19 20.07 -41.77
C ASP A 418 -18.59 19.82 -43.16
N GLN A 419 -19.34 19.14 -44.03
CA GLN A 419 -18.88 18.64 -45.34
C GLN A 419 -17.63 17.73 -45.29
N GLY A 420 -17.39 17.07 -44.15
CA GLY A 420 -16.32 16.10 -43.96
C GLY A 420 -16.75 14.81 -43.26
N GLU A 421 -15.84 13.86 -43.20
CA GLU A 421 -15.98 12.57 -42.53
C GLU A 421 -14.91 12.42 -41.45
N MET A 422 -15.24 11.67 -40.40
CA MET A 422 -14.32 11.36 -39.30
C MET A 422 -14.32 9.86 -39.05
N HIS A 423 -13.13 9.28 -39.05
CA HIS A 423 -12.93 7.87 -38.70
C HIS A 423 -11.98 7.76 -37.51
N CYS A 424 -12.47 7.21 -36.40
CA CYS A 424 -11.70 7.08 -35.17
C CYS A 424 -11.36 5.62 -34.87
N SER A 425 -10.15 5.39 -34.38
CA SER A 425 -9.73 4.14 -33.74
C SER A 425 -9.59 4.37 -32.24
N HIS A 426 -10.28 3.56 -31.44
CA HIS A 426 -10.36 3.67 -29.99
C HIS A 426 -9.67 2.46 -29.34
N LEU A 427 -8.47 2.65 -28.78
CA LEU A 427 -7.68 1.55 -28.24
C LEU A 427 -8.12 1.11 -26.83
N HIS A 428 -8.50 2.07 -25.99
CA HIS A 428 -8.79 1.86 -24.57
C HIS A 428 -10.20 2.34 -24.15
N GLY A 429 -11.07 2.64 -25.13
CA GLY A 429 -12.39 3.22 -24.92
C GLY A 429 -12.66 4.42 -25.84
N ASP A 430 -13.93 4.79 -25.98
CA ASP A 430 -14.34 5.87 -26.89
C ASP A 430 -13.73 7.20 -26.46
N PHE A 431 -12.96 7.81 -27.36
CA PHE A 431 -12.27 9.10 -27.16
C PHE A 431 -11.34 9.14 -25.94
N THR A 432 -10.75 8.01 -25.52
CA THR A 432 -9.75 7.95 -24.43
C THR A 432 -8.31 8.01 -24.96
N PHE A 433 -7.34 8.12 -24.04
CA PHE A 433 -5.90 8.13 -24.34
C PHE A 433 -5.50 7.09 -25.40
N GLY A 434 -4.74 7.53 -26.41
CA GLY A 434 -4.33 6.72 -27.55
C GLY A 434 -5.40 6.56 -28.64
N SER A 435 -6.58 7.17 -28.50
CA SER A 435 -7.54 7.28 -29.59
C SER A 435 -7.00 8.18 -30.70
N THR A 436 -7.12 7.73 -31.95
CA THR A 436 -6.70 8.49 -33.12
C THR A 436 -7.88 8.68 -34.08
N CYS A 437 -8.20 9.93 -34.40
CA CYS A 437 -9.27 10.27 -35.33
C CYS A 437 -8.67 10.90 -36.59
N ALA A 438 -8.92 10.29 -37.75
CA ALA A 438 -8.55 10.80 -39.06
C ALA A 438 -9.73 11.55 -39.69
N PHE A 439 -9.42 12.65 -40.37
CA PHE A 439 -10.39 13.56 -40.98
C PHE A 439 -10.19 13.61 -42.49
N SER A 440 -11.29 13.60 -43.23
CA SER A 440 -11.30 13.79 -44.68
C SER A 440 -12.45 14.69 -45.08
N CYS A 441 -12.30 15.41 -46.19
CA CYS A 441 -13.37 16.24 -46.74
C CYS A 441 -14.07 15.56 -47.90
N GLN A 442 -15.35 15.86 -48.06
CA GLN A 442 -16.11 15.40 -49.22
C GLN A 442 -15.57 16.03 -50.51
N LYS A 443 -15.87 15.41 -51.65
CA LYS A 443 -15.39 15.87 -52.95
C LYS A 443 -15.73 17.34 -53.19
N GLY A 444 -14.73 18.14 -53.55
CA GLY A 444 -14.88 19.58 -53.81
C GLY A 444 -14.59 20.49 -52.61
N PHE A 445 -14.23 19.90 -51.46
CA PHE A 445 -13.75 20.61 -50.28
C PHE A 445 -12.32 20.17 -49.92
N ALA A 446 -11.51 21.11 -49.49
CA ALA A 446 -10.14 20.88 -49.02
C ALA A 446 -10.09 20.89 -47.49
N LEU A 447 -9.30 19.97 -46.91
CA LEU A 447 -9.10 19.90 -45.46
C LEU A 447 -8.11 20.98 -45.02
N MET A 448 -8.56 21.84 -44.12
CA MET A 448 -7.76 22.87 -43.48
C MET A 448 -7.45 22.43 -42.04
N GLY A 449 -6.17 22.22 -41.73
CA GLY A 449 -5.72 21.71 -40.44
C GLY A 449 -5.07 20.32 -40.54
N PRO A 450 -4.87 19.63 -39.41
CA PRO A 450 -4.21 18.33 -39.38
C PRO A 450 -5.11 17.20 -39.90
N GLU A 451 -4.55 16.27 -40.68
CA GLU A 451 -5.25 15.09 -41.24
C GLU A 451 -5.68 14.08 -40.16
N SER A 452 -5.02 14.10 -39.00
CA SER A 452 -5.38 13.26 -37.86
C SER A 452 -5.08 13.94 -36.52
N ARG A 453 -5.85 13.58 -35.49
CA ARG A 453 -5.65 14.02 -34.11
C ARG A 453 -5.58 12.80 -33.20
N GLU A 454 -4.75 12.89 -32.16
CA GLU A 454 -4.53 11.85 -31.17
C GLU A 454 -4.85 12.36 -29.76
N CYS A 455 -5.53 11.53 -28.96
CA CYS A 455 -5.84 11.84 -27.56
C CYS A 455 -4.60 11.60 -26.67
N THR A 456 -4.07 12.66 -26.08
CA THR A 456 -2.85 12.62 -25.27
C THR A 456 -3.11 12.18 -23.83
N ALA A 457 -2.05 11.82 -23.12
CA ALA A 457 -2.09 11.43 -21.70
C ALA A 457 -2.54 12.56 -20.75
N THR A 458 -2.73 13.78 -21.25
CA THR A 458 -3.24 14.93 -20.49
C THR A 458 -4.74 15.16 -20.69
N GLY A 459 -5.43 14.30 -21.46
CA GLY A 459 -6.85 14.45 -21.76
C GLY A 459 -7.13 15.53 -22.83
N THR A 460 -6.18 15.80 -23.71
CA THR A 460 -6.29 16.81 -24.77
C THR A 460 -5.98 16.21 -26.14
N TRP A 461 -6.60 16.72 -27.20
CA TRP A 461 -6.28 16.32 -28.56
C TRP A 461 -5.05 17.06 -29.09
N THR A 462 -4.23 16.38 -29.89
CA THR A 462 -3.13 17.02 -30.62
C THR A 462 -3.65 17.93 -31.75
N GLY A 463 -2.92 19.02 -32.03
CA GLY A 463 -3.23 19.96 -33.11
C GLY A 463 -4.53 20.75 -32.93
N ASP A 464 -4.83 21.61 -33.89
CA ASP A 464 -6.08 22.37 -33.95
C ASP A 464 -7.21 21.53 -34.58
N THR A 465 -8.46 21.95 -34.38
CA THR A 465 -9.63 21.26 -34.97
C THR A 465 -9.67 21.51 -36.49
N PRO A 466 -9.61 20.48 -37.34
CA PRO A 466 -9.64 20.66 -38.78
C PRO A 466 -11.05 20.98 -39.28
N HIS A 467 -11.16 21.71 -40.38
CA HIS A 467 -12.42 22.05 -41.04
C HIS A 467 -12.29 21.93 -42.56
N CYS A 468 -13.41 21.76 -43.26
CA CYS A 468 -13.45 21.63 -44.71
C CYS A 468 -13.85 22.95 -45.35
N GLU A 469 -13.04 23.46 -46.28
CA GLU A 469 -13.34 24.67 -47.06
C GLU A 469 -13.58 24.32 -48.52
N ALA A 470 -14.57 24.95 -49.16
CA ALA A 470 -14.87 24.70 -50.56
C ALA A 470 -13.71 25.15 -51.46
N ILE A 471 -13.33 24.33 -52.44
CA ILE A 471 -12.21 24.63 -53.34
C ILE A 471 -12.58 25.80 -54.25
N SER A 472 -11.74 26.85 -54.25
CA SER A 472 -11.95 28.05 -55.07
C SER A 472 -11.50 27.87 -56.52
N CYS A 473 -12.32 28.33 -57.47
CA CYS A 473 -11.96 28.48 -58.87
C CYS A 473 -11.46 29.90 -59.18
N PRO A 474 -10.75 30.12 -60.31
CA PRO A 474 -10.38 31.45 -60.77
C PRO A 474 -11.60 32.37 -60.89
N VAL A 475 -11.50 33.62 -60.45
CA VAL A 475 -12.59 34.59 -60.53
C VAL A 475 -12.93 34.87 -62.01
N LEU A 476 -14.22 34.77 -62.36
CA LEU A 476 -14.72 35.09 -63.70
C LEU A 476 -15.25 36.53 -63.76
N SER A 477 -15.23 37.11 -64.94
CA SER A 477 -15.77 38.44 -65.22
C SER A 477 -16.70 38.39 -66.43
N ALA A 478 -17.65 39.34 -66.52
CA ALA A 478 -18.60 39.39 -67.62
C ALA A 478 -17.89 39.69 -68.96
N PRO A 479 -18.25 39.00 -70.06
CA PRO A 479 -17.70 39.28 -71.38
C PRO A 479 -18.10 40.67 -71.87
N ASP A 480 -17.24 41.28 -72.70
CA ASP A 480 -17.55 42.57 -73.32
C ASP A 480 -18.83 42.47 -74.17
N GLN A 481 -19.69 43.48 -74.08
CA GLN A 481 -21.06 43.49 -74.66
C GLN A 481 -21.94 42.30 -74.20
N GLY A 482 -21.68 41.74 -73.02
CA GLY A 482 -22.48 40.68 -72.40
C GLY A 482 -22.71 40.88 -70.91
N GLU A 483 -23.52 39.99 -70.34
CA GLU A 483 -23.88 39.93 -68.92
C GLU A 483 -23.53 38.55 -68.36
N MET A 484 -23.09 38.51 -67.10
CA MET A 484 -22.78 37.29 -66.36
C MET A 484 -23.62 37.23 -65.09
N HIS A 485 -24.32 36.12 -64.90
CA HIS A 485 -25.08 35.84 -63.69
C HIS A 485 -24.56 34.58 -63.02
N CYS A 486 -24.02 34.71 -61.81
CA CYS A 486 -23.47 33.59 -61.06
C CYS A 486 -24.34 33.22 -59.85
N SER A 487 -24.46 31.92 -59.60
CA SER A 487 -25.02 31.35 -58.37
C SER A 487 -23.90 30.67 -57.58
N HIS A 488 -23.66 31.14 -56.37
CA HIS A 488 -22.58 30.69 -55.48
C HIS A 488 -23.16 29.87 -54.32
N LEU A 489 -23.00 28.55 -54.36
CA LEU A 489 -23.60 27.65 -53.35
C LEU A 489 -22.81 27.60 -52.03
N HIS A 490 -21.47 27.68 -52.12
CA HIS A 490 -20.55 27.49 -50.98
C HIS A 490 -19.55 28.64 -50.79
N GLY A 491 -19.81 29.79 -51.42
CA GLY A 491 -18.91 30.95 -51.46
C GLY A 491 -18.63 31.45 -52.88
N ASP A 492 -18.11 32.67 -52.99
CA ASP A 492 -17.87 33.33 -54.27
C ASP A 492 -16.84 32.54 -55.10
N PHE A 493 -17.26 32.09 -56.28
CA PHE A 493 -16.45 31.31 -57.23
C PHE A 493 -15.86 30.01 -56.64
N THR A 494 -16.51 29.38 -55.66
CA THR A 494 -16.09 28.08 -55.10
C THR A 494 -16.80 26.90 -55.77
N PHE A 495 -16.37 25.67 -55.47
CA PHE A 495 -16.95 24.42 -55.98
C PHE A 495 -18.49 24.44 -55.98
N GLY A 496 -19.08 24.05 -57.11
CA GLY A 496 -20.53 24.09 -57.35
C GLY A 496 -21.06 25.46 -57.77
N SER A 497 -20.22 26.51 -57.83
CA SER A 497 -20.62 27.78 -58.43
C SER A 497 -20.93 27.61 -59.91
N THR A 498 -22.06 28.15 -60.37
CA THR A 498 -22.45 28.13 -61.79
C THR A 498 -22.61 29.56 -62.28
N CYS A 499 -21.94 29.93 -63.36
CA CYS A 499 -22.04 31.24 -64.00
C CYS A 499 -22.63 31.09 -65.40
N ALA A 500 -23.77 31.72 -65.65
CA ALA A 500 -24.42 31.77 -66.95
C ALA A 500 -24.09 33.09 -67.67
N PHE A 501 -23.87 33.00 -68.98
CA PHE A 501 -23.47 34.12 -69.82
C PHE A 501 -24.55 34.41 -70.86
N SER A 502 -24.79 35.70 -71.11
CA SER A 502 -25.68 36.15 -72.16
C SER A 502 -25.10 37.38 -72.85
N CYS A 503 -25.45 37.61 -74.12
CA CYS A 503 -24.99 38.78 -74.87
C CYS A 503 -26.09 39.83 -74.94
N GLN A 504 -25.69 41.09 -75.02
CA GLN A 504 -26.60 42.20 -75.27
C GLN A 504 -27.24 42.08 -76.66
N THR A 505 -28.38 42.75 -76.84
CA THR A 505 -29.15 42.66 -78.09
C THR A 505 -28.30 43.05 -79.29
N GLY A 506 -28.28 42.20 -80.32
CA GLY A 506 -27.48 42.40 -81.54
C GLY A 506 -26.09 41.76 -81.51
N PHE A 507 -25.73 41.08 -80.43
CA PHE A 507 -24.55 40.23 -80.32
C PHE A 507 -24.94 38.77 -80.02
N ALA A 508 -24.22 37.82 -80.61
CA ALA A 508 -24.39 36.39 -80.41
C ALA A 508 -23.26 35.84 -79.51
N LEU A 509 -23.62 34.97 -78.57
CA LEU A 509 -22.66 34.31 -77.67
C LEU A 509 -21.90 33.22 -78.42
N VAL A 510 -20.57 33.30 -78.40
CA VAL A 510 -19.66 32.30 -78.95
C VAL A 510 -18.95 31.62 -77.78
N GLY A 511 -19.25 30.33 -77.56
CA GLY A 511 -18.72 29.53 -76.45
C GLY A 511 -19.82 28.85 -75.62
N LEU A 512 -19.47 28.40 -74.41
CA LEU A 512 -20.41 27.76 -73.49
C LEU A 512 -21.37 28.78 -72.86
N GLN A 513 -22.66 28.45 -72.83
CA GLN A 513 -23.70 29.30 -72.22
C GLN A 513 -23.59 29.36 -70.68
N SER A 514 -22.97 28.37 -70.06
CA SER A 514 -22.76 28.30 -68.61
C SER A 514 -21.47 27.55 -68.26
N CYS A 515 -20.73 28.05 -67.28
CA CYS A 515 -19.56 27.38 -66.70
C CYS A 515 -19.83 27.01 -65.24
N GLU A 516 -19.36 25.83 -64.82
CA GLU A 516 -19.45 25.33 -63.44
C GLU A 516 -18.07 25.16 -62.82
N CYS A 517 -17.89 25.54 -61.56
CA CYS A 517 -16.65 25.35 -60.82
C CYS A 517 -16.54 23.90 -60.32
N THR A 518 -15.56 23.17 -60.83
CA THR A 518 -15.38 21.74 -60.55
C THR A 518 -14.57 21.48 -59.28
N ALA A 519 -14.60 20.24 -58.80
CA ALA A 519 -13.87 19.81 -57.60
C ALA A 519 -12.33 19.86 -57.74
N LEU A 520 -11.80 20.17 -58.93
CA LEU A 520 -10.38 20.35 -59.20
C LEU A 520 -9.95 21.83 -59.12
N GLY A 521 -10.87 22.74 -58.81
CA GLY A 521 -10.59 24.19 -58.79
C GLY A 521 -10.51 24.80 -60.19
N THR A 522 -11.09 24.15 -61.21
CA THR A 522 -11.15 24.65 -62.59
C THR A 522 -12.59 24.74 -63.08
N TRP A 523 -12.86 25.66 -64.00
CA TRP A 523 -14.15 25.79 -64.67
C TRP A 523 -14.32 24.71 -65.75
N THR A 524 -15.57 24.31 -66.01
CA THR A 524 -15.91 23.30 -67.05
C THR A 524 -15.54 23.73 -68.48
N GLY A 525 -15.27 25.01 -68.73
CA GLY A 525 -14.72 25.50 -69.98
C GLY A 525 -14.30 26.97 -69.91
N ASP A 526 -13.74 27.46 -71.01
CA ASP A 526 -13.21 28.83 -71.13
C ASP A 526 -14.35 29.87 -71.18
N THR A 527 -14.04 31.12 -70.82
CA THR A 527 -15.02 32.22 -70.84
C THR A 527 -15.52 32.51 -72.25
N PRO A 528 -16.84 32.49 -72.51
CA PRO A 528 -17.39 32.80 -73.82
C PRO A 528 -17.27 34.31 -74.13
N HIS A 529 -17.35 34.68 -75.40
CA HIS A 529 -17.34 36.08 -75.85
C HIS A 529 -18.53 36.39 -76.76
N CYS A 530 -18.87 37.68 -76.89
CA CYS A 530 -20.00 38.15 -77.68
C CYS A 530 -19.52 38.74 -79.02
N GLU A 531 -20.06 38.25 -80.14
CA GLU A 531 -19.76 38.75 -81.48
C GLU A 531 -20.99 39.41 -82.12
N ALA A 532 -20.80 40.54 -82.80
CA ALA A 532 -21.91 41.26 -83.42
C ALA A 532 -22.58 40.43 -84.52
N VAL A 533 -23.92 40.40 -84.55
CA VAL A 533 -24.70 39.65 -85.53
C VAL A 533 -24.45 40.22 -86.93
N THR A 534 -24.13 39.37 -87.90
CA THR A 534 -23.81 39.74 -89.29
C THR A 534 -25.08 39.84 -90.14
N CYS A 535 -25.17 40.86 -91.00
CA CYS A 535 -26.20 41.00 -92.02
C CYS A 535 -25.67 40.68 -93.44
N PRO A 536 -26.55 40.28 -94.39
CA PRO A 536 -26.15 40.04 -95.78
C PRO A 536 -25.46 41.26 -96.41
N MET A 537 -24.35 41.06 -97.11
CA MET A 537 -23.61 42.17 -97.73
C MET A 537 -24.48 42.95 -98.74
N LEU A 538 -24.55 44.28 -98.60
CA LEU A 538 -25.27 45.15 -99.54
C LEU A 538 -24.36 45.60 -100.70
N ARG A 539 -24.97 45.80 -101.87
CA ARG A 539 -24.32 46.33 -103.07
C ARG A 539 -25.04 47.59 -103.54
N ALA A 540 -24.33 48.47 -104.25
CA ALA A 540 -24.93 49.68 -104.83
C ALA A 540 -25.98 49.32 -105.90
N PRO A 541 -27.13 50.01 -105.94
CA PRO A 541 -28.14 49.83 -106.98
C PRO A 541 -27.65 50.37 -108.33
N ASP A 542 -28.18 49.84 -109.44
CA ASP A 542 -27.81 50.28 -110.79
C ASP A 542 -28.08 51.78 -110.99
N GLN A 543 -27.09 52.52 -111.49
CA GLN A 543 -27.10 54.00 -111.59
C GLN A 543 -27.20 54.73 -110.22
N GLY A 544 -26.77 54.07 -109.14
CA GLY A 544 -26.67 54.65 -107.80
C GLY A 544 -25.33 54.38 -107.09
N GLU A 545 -25.15 55.02 -105.94
CA GLU A 545 -23.98 54.92 -105.05
C GLU A 545 -24.41 54.39 -103.67
N LEU A 546 -23.50 53.67 -103.00
CA LEU A 546 -23.68 53.10 -101.67
C LEU A 546 -22.58 53.62 -100.74
N ASN A 547 -22.97 54.18 -99.59
CA ASN A 547 -22.04 54.58 -98.54
C ASN A 547 -22.47 53.94 -97.22
N CYS A 548 -21.61 53.10 -96.65
CA CYS A 548 -21.90 52.37 -95.42
C CYS A 548 -21.00 52.82 -94.27
N SER A 549 -21.57 52.94 -93.08
CA SER A 549 -20.88 53.11 -91.80
C SER A 549 -21.02 51.85 -90.96
N HIS A 550 -19.90 51.21 -90.63
CA HIS A 550 -19.83 49.94 -89.90
C HIS A 550 -19.33 50.18 -88.47
N LEU A 551 -20.18 49.99 -87.46
CA LEU A 551 -19.86 50.28 -86.06
C LEU A 551 -19.14 49.13 -85.35
N HIS A 552 -19.55 47.89 -85.62
CA HIS A 552 -19.07 46.68 -84.94
C HIS A 552 -18.50 45.64 -85.93
N GLY A 553 -17.96 46.09 -87.07
CA GLY A 553 -17.47 45.25 -88.18
C GLY A 553 -18.30 45.37 -89.46
N ASP A 554 -17.75 44.91 -90.58
CA ASP A 554 -18.36 45.07 -91.90
C ASP A 554 -19.72 44.36 -92.00
N PHE A 555 -20.76 45.15 -92.30
CA PHE A 555 -22.14 44.70 -92.43
C PHE A 555 -22.70 43.98 -91.17
N THR A 556 -22.22 44.31 -89.97
CA THR A 556 -22.76 43.79 -88.69
C THR A 556 -23.80 44.70 -88.05
N PHE A 557 -24.45 44.23 -86.98
CA PHE A 557 -25.48 44.95 -86.22
C PHE A 557 -25.11 46.42 -85.97
N GLY A 558 -26.05 47.33 -86.28
CA GLY A 558 -25.83 48.78 -86.21
C GLY A 558 -25.13 49.38 -87.44
N SER A 559 -24.71 48.57 -88.41
CA SER A 559 -24.23 49.09 -89.71
C SER A 559 -25.35 49.83 -90.43
N THR A 560 -25.07 51.04 -90.91
CA THR A 560 -26.03 51.84 -91.68
C THR A 560 -25.48 52.14 -93.05
N CYS A 561 -26.23 51.80 -94.09
CA CYS A 561 -25.87 52.00 -95.48
C CYS A 561 -26.84 52.98 -96.14
N ALA A 562 -26.33 54.12 -96.60
CA ALA A 562 -27.08 55.15 -97.31
C ALA A 562 -26.95 54.98 -98.83
N PHE A 563 -28.04 55.27 -99.54
CA PHE A 563 -28.18 55.10 -100.99
C PHE A 563 -28.47 56.44 -101.67
N SER A 564 -27.80 56.73 -102.78
CA SER A 564 -28.04 57.91 -103.61
C SER A 564 -28.06 57.55 -105.11
N CYS A 565 -28.89 58.21 -105.91
CA CYS A 565 -28.92 58.02 -107.37
C CYS A 565 -28.08 59.07 -108.09
N GLN A 566 -27.54 58.70 -109.25
CA GLN A 566 -26.84 59.63 -110.14
C GLN A 566 -27.81 60.63 -110.77
N THR A 567 -27.28 61.79 -111.19
CA THR A 567 -28.06 62.92 -111.72
C THR A 567 -28.97 62.51 -112.90
N GLY A 568 -30.29 62.70 -112.76
CA GLY A 568 -31.30 62.35 -113.78
C GLY A 568 -32.25 61.22 -113.38
N PHE A 569 -31.98 60.53 -112.27
CA PHE A 569 -32.79 59.42 -111.75
C PHE A 569 -33.30 59.71 -110.33
N VAL A 570 -34.48 59.20 -109.99
CA VAL A 570 -35.07 59.36 -108.65
C VAL A 570 -34.93 58.07 -107.86
N LEU A 571 -34.46 58.15 -106.61
CA LEU A 571 -34.37 57.01 -105.70
C LEU A 571 -35.78 56.58 -105.26
N MET A 572 -36.14 55.37 -105.63
CA MET A 572 -37.40 54.73 -105.28
C MET A 572 -37.11 53.65 -104.24
N GLY A 573 -37.43 53.96 -102.98
CA GLY A 573 -37.15 53.13 -101.80
C GLY A 573 -36.59 53.96 -100.63
N PRO A 574 -36.14 53.30 -99.53
CA PRO A 574 -35.57 53.98 -98.38
C PRO A 574 -34.19 54.59 -98.70
N LYS A 575 -33.92 55.79 -98.15
CA LYS A 575 -32.64 56.51 -98.33
C LYS A 575 -31.47 55.87 -97.59
N SER A 576 -31.75 55.09 -96.57
CA SER A 576 -30.77 54.32 -95.80
C SER A 576 -31.39 53.02 -95.30
N ARG A 577 -30.55 52.00 -95.14
CA ARG A 577 -30.91 50.72 -94.51
C ARG A 577 -29.95 50.47 -93.35
N GLU A 578 -30.46 49.90 -92.26
CA GLU A 578 -29.71 49.57 -91.05
C GLU A 578 -29.73 48.06 -90.80
N CYS A 579 -28.61 47.50 -90.37
CA CYS A 579 -28.50 46.09 -89.99
C CYS A 579 -29.08 45.88 -88.59
N THR A 580 -30.19 45.14 -88.52
CA THR A 580 -30.93 44.87 -87.28
C THR A 580 -30.34 43.71 -86.49
N ALA A 581 -30.71 43.60 -85.21
CA ALA A 581 -30.26 42.53 -84.30
C ALA A 581 -30.64 41.11 -84.74
N THR A 582 -31.52 40.99 -85.75
CA THR A 582 -31.95 39.70 -86.33
C THR A 582 -31.09 39.28 -87.53
N GLY A 583 -30.05 40.05 -87.88
CA GLY A 583 -29.23 39.78 -89.06
C GLY A 583 -29.92 40.16 -90.38
N THR A 584 -30.91 41.06 -90.35
CA THR A 584 -31.62 41.55 -91.54
C THR A 584 -31.54 43.07 -91.68
N TRP A 585 -31.56 43.56 -92.92
CA TRP A 585 -31.57 44.99 -93.22
C TRP A 585 -32.98 45.57 -93.18
N THR A 586 -33.15 46.76 -92.59
CA THR A 586 -34.44 47.47 -92.58
C THR A 586 -34.91 47.87 -93.98
N GLY A 587 -36.21 47.72 -94.26
CA GLY A 587 -36.85 48.15 -95.51
C GLY A 587 -36.45 47.33 -96.75
N ASP A 588 -37.15 47.55 -97.87
CA ASP A 588 -36.86 46.88 -99.14
C ASP A 588 -35.67 47.51 -99.89
N ALA A 589 -35.09 46.78 -100.84
CA ALA A 589 -33.94 47.26 -101.61
C ALA A 589 -34.33 48.45 -102.51
N PRO A 590 -33.67 49.62 -102.40
CA PRO A 590 -33.98 50.77 -103.24
C PRO A 590 -33.42 50.62 -104.65
N HIS A 591 -34.06 51.27 -105.63
CA HIS A 591 -33.63 51.32 -107.04
C HIS A 591 -33.83 52.73 -107.64
N CYS A 592 -33.16 53.03 -108.76
CA CYS A 592 -33.19 54.34 -109.41
C CYS A 592 -34.02 54.31 -110.71
N GLU A 593 -35.02 55.18 -110.87
CA GLU A 593 -35.94 55.21 -112.02
C GLU A 593 -35.90 56.56 -112.78
N GLY A 594 -36.01 56.52 -114.12
CA GLY A 594 -35.96 57.70 -115.03
C GLY A 594 -37.36 58.21 -115.44
N ARG A 595 -37.52 59.53 -115.64
CA ARG A 595 -38.83 60.16 -115.94
C ARG A 595 -39.19 60.14 -117.44
N ASP A 596 -40.35 59.56 -117.80
CA ASP A 596 -41.36 60.12 -118.73
C ASP A 596 -42.61 59.23 -118.94
N ALA A 597 -43.84 59.81 -118.85
CA ALA A 597 -45.10 59.28 -119.43
C ALA A 597 -46.29 60.29 -119.46
N ALA A 598 -46.68 60.68 -120.68
CA ALA A 598 -48.00 60.97 -121.31
C ALA A 598 -49.32 61.28 -120.53
N THR A 599 -50.10 62.26 -121.07
CA THR A 599 -51.41 62.06 -121.77
C THR A 599 -51.81 63.28 -122.66
N ALA A 600 -52.14 63.11 -123.96
CA ALA A 600 -53.22 63.80 -124.74
C ALA A 600 -53.08 63.70 -126.30
N GLN A 601 -54.24 63.54 -126.98
CA GLN A 601 -54.61 63.53 -128.42
C GLN A 601 -53.61 63.79 -129.58
N SER A 602 -53.82 63.08 -130.71
CA SER A 602 -53.12 63.25 -132.01
C SER A 602 -53.48 64.54 -132.78
N ILE A 603 -52.47 65.24 -133.30
CA ILE A 603 -52.55 66.62 -133.84
C ILE A 603 -52.42 66.64 -135.39
N LYS A 604 -53.32 67.37 -136.09
CA LYS A 604 -53.37 67.56 -137.56
C LYS A 604 -53.16 69.04 -137.97
N CYS A 605 -52.43 69.30 -139.07
CA CYS A 605 -52.27 70.63 -139.67
C CYS A 605 -53.28 70.91 -140.80
N SER A 606 -53.58 72.19 -141.06
CA SER A 606 -54.49 72.63 -142.13
C SER A 606 -53.89 72.44 -143.54
N ALA A 607 -54.67 71.97 -144.52
CA ALA A 607 -54.20 71.78 -145.89
C ALA A 607 -53.70 73.10 -146.55
N LEU A 608 -52.52 73.07 -147.19
CA LEU A 608 -51.93 74.24 -147.86
C LEU A 608 -52.40 74.34 -149.31
N THR A 609 -52.77 75.56 -149.74
CA THR A 609 -53.20 75.86 -151.12
C THR A 609 -52.03 76.37 -151.99
N THR A 610 -52.00 75.97 -153.27
CA THR A 610 -50.97 76.38 -154.23
C THR A 610 -51.03 77.90 -154.53
N PRO A 611 -49.89 78.61 -154.58
CA PRO A 611 -49.88 80.05 -154.89
C PRO A 611 -50.33 80.33 -156.33
N LYS A 612 -51.10 81.40 -156.56
CA LYS A 612 -51.49 81.83 -157.91
C LYS A 612 -50.25 82.14 -158.75
N MET A 613 -50.17 81.59 -159.96
CA MET A 613 -49.00 81.63 -160.85
C MET A 613 -47.75 80.90 -160.29
N GLY A 614 -47.96 79.93 -159.38
CA GLY A 614 -46.94 79.03 -158.83
C GLY A 614 -47.44 77.58 -158.67
N GLN A 615 -46.56 76.68 -158.24
CA GLN A 615 -46.83 75.24 -158.04
C GLN A 615 -46.34 74.80 -156.65
N ALA A 616 -46.98 73.79 -156.05
CA ALA A 616 -46.60 73.21 -154.76
C ALA A 616 -46.62 71.68 -154.77
N ALA A 617 -45.68 71.05 -154.05
CA ALA A 617 -45.57 69.60 -153.92
C ALA A 617 -45.39 69.20 -152.44
N CYS A 618 -46.19 68.25 -151.92
CA CYS A 618 -46.23 67.86 -150.50
C CYS A 618 -45.93 66.36 -150.29
N PHE A 619 -45.28 66.02 -149.16
CA PHE A 619 -44.96 64.66 -148.71
C PHE A 619 -45.48 64.41 -147.28
N HIS A 620 -46.20 63.30 -147.06
CA HIS A 620 -46.89 62.96 -145.80
C HIS A 620 -46.37 61.61 -145.23
N LEU A 621 -45.98 61.60 -143.94
CA LEU A 621 -45.32 60.43 -143.32
C LEU A 621 -46.29 59.36 -142.79
N HIS A 622 -47.49 59.75 -142.35
CA HIS A 622 -48.50 58.83 -141.80
C HIS A 622 -49.87 59.02 -142.46
N GLN A 623 -50.46 60.22 -142.34
CA GLN A 623 -51.70 60.60 -143.02
C GLN A 623 -51.60 62.05 -143.52
N ASP A 624 -52.47 62.44 -144.44
CA ASP A 624 -52.43 63.76 -145.08
C ASP A 624 -52.41 64.89 -144.04
N PHE A 625 -51.34 65.70 -144.13
CA PHE A 625 -51.10 66.87 -143.29
C PHE A 625 -51.03 66.59 -141.76
N THR A 626 -50.57 65.41 -141.34
CA THR A 626 -50.22 65.14 -139.93
C THR A 626 -48.80 65.61 -139.58
N PHE A 627 -48.49 65.68 -138.28
CA PHE A 627 -47.16 66.00 -137.75
C PHE A 627 -46.03 65.33 -138.56
N GLY A 628 -45.06 66.12 -139.02
CA GLY A 628 -43.94 65.69 -139.88
C GLY A 628 -44.20 65.74 -141.39
N SER A 629 -45.34 66.26 -141.85
CA SER A 629 -45.59 66.50 -143.29
C SER A 629 -44.85 67.73 -143.82
N THR A 630 -44.29 67.69 -145.04
CA THR A 630 -43.51 68.80 -145.62
C THR A 630 -43.96 69.16 -147.05
N CYS A 631 -44.08 70.45 -147.38
CA CYS A 631 -44.53 70.99 -148.68
C CYS A 631 -43.56 72.03 -149.27
N THR A 632 -43.22 71.96 -150.56
CA THR A 632 -42.31 72.87 -151.29
C THR A 632 -43.02 73.70 -152.37
N PHE A 633 -42.56 74.92 -152.67
CA PHE A 633 -43.24 75.90 -153.57
C PHE A 633 -42.32 76.56 -154.63
N SER A 634 -42.83 76.85 -155.84
CA SER A 634 -42.10 77.56 -156.93
C SER A 634 -43.01 78.44 -157.82
N CYS A 635 -42.47 79.46 -158.53
CA CYS A 635 -43.23 80.42 -159.39
C CYS A 635 -42.96 80.28 -160.90
N GLN A 636 -43.93 80.70 -161.72
CA GLN A 636 -43.84 80.74 -163.20
C GLN A 636 -43.02 81.95 -163.70
N ALA A 637 -42.44 81.85 -164.90
CA ALA A 637 -41.54 82.86 -165.47
C ALA A 637 -42.18 84.25 -165.60
N GLY A 638 -41.43 85.31 -165.25
CA GLY A 638 -41.90 86.70 -165.17
C GLY A 638 -42.45 87.11 -163.79
N PHE A 639 -42.49 86.17 -162.83
CA PHE A 639 -42.90 86.37 -161.44
C PHE A 639 -41.84 85.80 -160.49
N VAL A 640 -41.63 86.44 -159.34
CA VAL A 640 -40.66 86.01 -158.32
C VAL A 640 -41.36 85.47 -157.06
N LEU A 641 -40.83 84.38 -156.48
CA LEU A 641 -41.35 83.75 -155.26
C LEU A 641 -40.99 84.58 -154.02
N MET A 642 -41.99 84.94 -153.24
CA MET A 642 -41.84 85.68 -151.98
C MET A 642 -42.27 84.77 -150.82
N GLY A 643 -41.30 84.35 -150.00
CA GLY A 643 -41.49 83.50 -148.81
C GLY A 643 -40.63 82.22 -148.84
N PRO A 644 -40.75 81.33 -147.81
CA PRO A 644 -39.91 80.14 -147.66
C PRO A 644 -40.20 79.05 -148.70
N GLU A 645 -39.16 78.51 -149.34
CA GLU A 645 -39.29 77.50 -150.42
C GLU A 645 -39.90 76.17 -149.95
N SER A 646 -39.88 75.87 -148.64
CA SER A 646 -40.53 74.70 -148.04
C SER A 646 -41.13 75.00 -146.66
N ARG A 647 -42.20 74.28 -146.28
CA ARG A 647 -42.90 74.38 -144.98
C ARG A 647 -43.20 73.00 -144.42
N GLU A 648 -43.09 72.82 -143.10
CA GLU A 648 -43.27 71.53 -142.37
C GLU A 648 -44.34 71.64 -141.27
N CYS A 649 -45.14 70.60 -141.08
CA CYS A 649 -46.20 70.50 -140.07
C CYS A 649 -45.65 70.10 -138.71
N THR A 650 -45.73 71.02 -137.73
CA THR A 650 -45.14 70.86 -136.38
C THR A 650 -46.07 70.20 -135.37
N ALA A 651 -45.51 69.80 -134.21
CA ALA A 651 -46.23 69.11 -133.15
C ALA A 651 -47.36 69.94 -132.50
N LEU A 652 -47.48 71.23 -132.84
CA LEU A 652 -48.54 72.13 -132.41
C LEU A 652 -49.71 72.23 -133.42
N GLY A 653 -49.64 71.54 -134.56
CA GLY A 653 -50.69 71.56 -135.59
C GLY A 653 -50.63 72.74 -136.56
N THR A 654 -49.48 73.43 -136.64
CA THR A 654 -49.23 74.56 -137.54
C THR A 654 -48.02 74.34 -138.45
N TRP A 655 -48.03 74.94 -139.64
CA TRP A 655 -46.91 74.92 -140.59
C TRP A 655 -45.82 75.90 -140.22
N THR A 656 -44.55 75.50 -140.39
CA THR A 656 -43.39 76.40 -140.22
C THR A 656 -43.35 77.51 -141.28
N GLY A 657 -42.90 78.71 -140.89
CA GLY A 657 -42.71 79.88 -141.77
C GLY A 657 -44.01 80.58 -142.23
N ASP A 658 -43.86 81.69 -142.97
CA ASP A 658 -44.99 82.47 -143.52
C ASP A 658 -45.50 81.91 -144.89
N PRO A 659 -46.74 82.24 -145.32
CA PRO A 659 -47.29 81.79 -146.61
C PRO A 659 -46.55 82.37 -147.84
N THR A 660 -46.26 81.52 -148.83
CA THR A 660 -45.56 81.93 -150.07
C THR A 660 -46.48 82.44 -151.18
N HIS A 661 -46.05 83.45 -151.94
CA HIS A 661 -46.79 83.97 -153.11
C HIS A 661 -45.87 84.52 -154.24
N CYS A 662 -46.38 84.58 -155.48
CA CYS A 662 -45.63 85.03 -156.67
C CYS A 662 -45.98 86.47 -157.06
N LYS A 663 -44.99 87.34 -157.31
CA LYS A 663 -45.19 88.77 -157.67
C LYS A 663 -44.56 89.14 -159.02
N ALA A 664 -45.28 89.92 -159.85
CA ALA A 664 -44.85 90.34 -161.19
C ALA A 664 -43.70 91.36 -161.18
N ILE A 665 -42.81 91.30 -162.18
CA ILE A 665 -41.66 92.20 -162.34
C ILE A 665 -42.08 93.57 -162.92
N SER A 666 -41.50 94.68 -162.44
CA SER A 666 -41.86 96.08 -162.79
C SER A 666 -40.81 96.81 -163.65
N CYS A 667 -41.24 97.69 -164.56
CA CYS A 667 -40.41 98.60 -165.36
C CYS A 667 -40.41 100.06 -164.85
N PRO A 668 -39.40 100.89 -165.20
CA PRO A 668 -39.31 102.31 -164.78
C PRO A 668 -40.53 103.16 -165.16
N VAL A 669 -40.87 104.17 -164.36
CA VAL A 669 -42.02 105.05 -164.65
C VAL A 669 -41.68 106.06 -165.75
N LEU A 670 -42.57 106.26 -166.74
CA LEU A 670 -42.38 107.22 -167.83
C LEU A 670 -43.19 108.52 -167.60
N PRO A 671 -42.57 109.71 -167.66
CA PRO A 671 -43.27 111.00 -167.57
C PRO A 671 -43.90 111.42 -168.92
N ALA A 672 -44.93 112.27 -168.85
CA ALA A 672 -45.54 112.85 -170.06
C ALA A 672 -44.62 113.91 -170.71
N PRO A 673 -44.51 113.97 -172.05
CA PRO A 673 -43.70 114.97 -172.75
C PRO A 673 -44.22 116.39 -172.49
N SER A 674 -43.34 117.40 -172.41
CA SER A 674 -43.77 118.81 -172.32
C SER A 674 -44.62 119.17 -173.54
N ARG A 675 -45.88 119.57 -173.34
CA ARG A 675 -46.87 119.81 -174.41
C ARG A 675 -47.27 118.55 -175.20
N GLY A 676 -47.24 117.40 -174.53
CA GLY A 676 -47.82 116.15 -175.01
C GLY A 676 -48.50 115.35 -173.90
N GLN A 677 -49.33 114.37 -174.30
CA GLN A 677 -50.03 113.45 -173.42
C GLN A 677 -49.47 112.02 -173.55
N LEU A 678 -49.33 111.34 -172.41
CA LEU A 678 -48.99 109.92 -172.29
C LEU A 678 -50.22 109.11 -171.87
N SER A 679 -50.47 108.00 -172.57
CA SER A 679 -51.52 107.03 -172.24
C SER A 679 -50.94 105.62 -172.19
N CYS A 680 -51.09 104.92 -171.06
CA CYS A 680 -50.53 103.59 -170.84
C CYS A 680 -51.59 102.55 -170.44
N SER A 681 -51.40 101.31 -170.87
CA SER A 681 -52.14 100.13 -170.43
C SER A 681 -51.31 99.32 -169.42
N HIS A 682 -51.92 98.98 -168.29
CA HIS A 682 -51.26 98.35 -167.13
C HIS A 682 -51.91 97.01 -166.80
N VAL A 683 -51.36 95.91 -167.32
CA VAL A 683 -52.00 94.58 -167.29
C VAL A 683 -51.89 93.89 -165.92
N HIS A 684 -50.75 94.01 -165.24
CA HIS A 684 -50.48 93.33 -163.96
C HIS A 684 -50.08 94.31 -162.84
N GLY A 685 -50.30 95.61 -163.06
CA GLY A 685 -49.86 96.70 -162.20
C GLY A 685 -49.23 97.84 -163.00
N ASN A 686 -49.07 99.00 -162.36
CA ASN A 686 -48.56 100.19 -163.02
C ASN A 686 -47.13 99.94 -163.53
N PHE A 687 -46.93 100.09 -164.83
CA PHE A 687 -45.66 99.85 -165.52
C PHE A 687 -45.05 98.44 -165.28
N THR A 688 -45.87 97.40 -165.03
CA THR A 688 -45.37 96.02 -164.85
C THR A 688 -45.21 95.26 -166.15
N TYR A 689 -44.56 94.10 -166.11
CA TYR A 689 -44.39 93.19 -167.24
C TYR A 689 -45.65 93.16 -168.11
N ASN A 690 -45.45 93.42 -169.41
CA ASN A 690 -46.46 93.47 -170.44
C ASN A 690 -47.29 94.78 -170.57
N SER A 691 -47.00 95.82 -169.78
CA SER A 691 -47.62 97.16 -169.95
C SER A 691 -47.19 97.83 -171.26
N THR A 692 -48.08 98.58 -171.92
CA THR A 692 -47.75 99.36 -173.15
C THR A 692 -48.15 100.83 -173.03
N CYS A 693 -47.29 101.77 -173.47
CA CYS A 693 -47.48 103.22 -173.35
C CYS A 693 -47.39 103.93 -174.70
N THR A 694 -48.35 104.81 -175.02
CA THR A 694 -48.44 105.61 -176.26
C THR A 694 -48.42 107.12 -176.01
N PHE A 695 -47.93 107.90 -176.98
CA PHE A 695 -47.68 109.34 -176.84
C PHE A 695 -48.32 110.18 -177.96
N SER A 696 -48.89 111.34 -177.60
CA SER A 696 -49.54 112.32 -178.50
C SER A 696 -49.11 113.76 -178.17
N CYS A 697 -49.12 114.68 -179.14
CA CYS A 697 -48.70 116.09 -178.98
C CYS A 697 -49.87 117.08 -179.14
N GLU A 698 -49.81 118.23 -178.46
CA GLU A 698 -50.80 119.30 -178.57
C GLU A 698 -50.80 119.98 -179.96
N GLU A 699 -51.92 120.59 -180.33
CA GLU A 699 -52.14 121.19 -181.65
C GLU A 699 -51.09 122.29 -181.95
N GLY A 700 -50.38 122.14 -183.07
CA GLY A 700 -49.24 122.98 -183.45
C GLY A 700 -47.85 122.39 -183.16
N PHE A 701 -47.74 121.22 -182.51
CA PHE A 701 -46.47 120.53 -182.22
C PHE A 701 -46.45 119.09 -182.82
N VAL A 702 -45.30 118.65 -183.34
CA VAL A 702 -45.12 117.32 -183.97
C VAL A 702 -44.31 116.38 -183.07
N ARG A 703 -44.74 115.11 -182.97
CA ARG A 703 -44.07 114.04 -182.18
C ARG A 703 -42.78 113.57 -182.87
N MET A 704 -41.66 113.77 -182.19
CA MET A 704 -40.34 113.27 -182.57
C MET A 704 -39.97 112.07 -181.69
N GLY A 705 -40.19 110.85 -182.21
CA GLY A 705 -39.82 109.60 -181.54
C GLY A 705 -40.87 108.48 -181.64
N ALA A 706 -40.69 107.44 -180.81
CA ALA A 706 -41.50 106.22 -180.85
C ALA A 706 -42.96 106.45 -180.45
N GLU A 707 -43.89 105.86 -181.20
CA GLU A 707 -45.33 105.96 -180.93
C GLU A 707 -45.77 105.14 -179.71
N MET A 708 -45.13 103.99 -179.46
CA MET A 708 -45.48 103.07 -178.38
C MET A 708 -44.24 102.41 -177.74
N LEU A 709 -44.30 102.17 -176.42
CA LEU A 709 -43.30 101.46 -175.60
C LEU A 709 -43.94 100.27 -174.86
N ARG A 710 -43.23 99.13 -174.67
CA ARG A 710 -43.70 97.95 -173.90
C ARG A 710 -42.71 97.53 -172.80
N CYS A 711 -43.22 97.03 -171.66
CA CYS A 711 -42.40 96.55 -170.52
C CYS A 711 -42.09 95.04 -170.62
N GLU A 712 -40.80 94.68 -170.62
CA GLU A 712 -40.31 93.30 -170.79
C GLU A 712 -40.08 92.54 -169.46
N ALA A 713 -39.93 91.21 -169.53
CA ALA A 713 -39.76 90.34 -168.34
C ALA A 713 -38.46 90.60 -167.59
N THR A 714 -37.54 91.32 -168.23
CA THR A 714 -36.28 91.82 -167.67
C THR A 714 -36.46 93.08 -166.83
N GLY A 715 -37.61 93.75 -166.91
CA GLY A 715 -37.90 95.01 -166.20
C GLY A 715 -37.51 96.29 -166.94
N ASN A 716 -37.27 96.28 -168.26
CA ASN A 716 -36.98 97.49 -169.06
C ASN A 716 -38.03 97.76 -170.16
N TRP A 717 -38.11 99.03 -170.63
CA TRP A 717 -38.93 99.43 -171.77
C TRP A 717 -38.25 99.13 -173.10
N THR A 718 -39.06 98.85 -174.13
CA THR A 718 -38.57 98.51 -175.47
C THR A 718 -37.74 99.61 -176.16
N ARG A 719 -37.97 100.91 -175.88
CA ARG A 719 -37.27 102.09 -176.47
C ARG A 719 -37.34 103.32 -175.55
N ASP A 720 -36.72 104.44 -175.98
CA ASP A 720 -36.75 105.74 -175.30
C ASP A 720 -38.01 106.58 -175.62
N PRO A 721 -38.49 107.43 -174.69
CA PRO A 721 -39.71 108.22 -174.85
C PRO A 721 -39.57 109.40 -175.85
N PRO A 722 -40.63 109.71 -176.64
CA PRO A 722 -40.62 110.79 -177.64
C PRO A 722 -40.80 112.21 -177.06
N VAL A 723 -40.51 113.24 -177.86
CA VAL A 723 -40.69 114.68 -177.53
C VAL A 723 -41.56 115.42 -178.55
N CYS A 724 -42.29 116.46 -178.12
CA CYS A 724 -43.15 117.30 -178.98
C CYS A 724 -42.44 118.63 -179.34
N ALA A 725 -42.24 118.92 -180.63
CA ALA A 725 -41.53 120.12 -181.12
C ALA A 725 -42.38 120.91 -182.13
N GLY A 726 -42.39 122.24 -182.03
CA GLY A 726 -43.25 123.16 -182.80
C GLY A 726 -42.51 123.94 -183.88
#